data_AF-A0A6G2JII3-F1
#
_entry.id   AF-A0A6G2JII3-F1
#
_cell.length_a   1.000
_cell.length_b   1.000
_cell.length_c   1.000
_cell.angle_alpha   90.00
_cell.angle_beta   90.00
_cell.angle_gamma   90.00
#
_symmetry.space_group_name_H-M   'P 1'
#
loop_
_entity.id
_entity.type
_entity.pdbx_description
1 polymer ?
#
loop_
_entity_poly.entity_id
_entity_poly.type
_entity_poly.pdbx_seq_one_letter_code
_entity_poly.pdbx_strand_id
1 'polypeptide(L)'
;MNLGPASRLNVQLVAAIVRRDLRLAFSNPTGYVFVTLFIFLSAAAAFWQVPFFLNNLANLDQLNAVFPYLLLFFIPALTMGVWAEETRQGTDELLLTLPATDLEIVLGKYLSVVGVYTASLVLSLTHVLVLMFLGSPDLGLMAGNYLGYWLAGAALISVGMLASLLTSHVTIAFILGALFCAAFVLIGPIAGGISDGLRSLLSPLGLFTAFDDFARGVVSFSGLVHFVSVAGLMLYLNVVLIGRRHWPVQAGGYRMGIHHGARAAALVAVVIGLNVILGRAGVRLDVTAEGLHSLSDETVQMLSELDPERPVFIQAFVSPEVPESYIQTRSSLIDVLKELDAVGGSRVQVRIQATEMYSPEAREARDRFGITPRELPDLRSARSGFTNVFAGIAVTCGPEEQVIGFLDTGLPVEYELVRSLRVAARADRAKLGILATEVRLFGGFDFNTMQSRQPWAMTEELRKQYDVVQVQPQEDYPDDLDVLLAALPNTLTQPEMDRLTEYIASGNPTLLLTDPLPSFNLALSPSEQKGASANPFAGNQQPAPVPKGDIQGLLRGFGVEWTPGLIVWDQYNPHPGMAHLPPEVVFASPGNENPDTFNQEAVSTASLQELVFIFPGRLQHTGSADFTFTPLVQSGIMSGLTAYSQLVQRNFFGGSQLVLTNIPRRATQNAYTVAAHVTGNADGTAGERGDERAAGEGTAGEGVAGDDATGTGVHTPVNLAVVADVDFASQQFFDIRRMGAAGLSFDNVTFFLNLMDVLVGDESFIALRSKRVRYRTLETVERQTMAYTEQRVRDEDAAEEEAQAALDQARRRLTARVDEVRQRTDLDEQTRRIMVRNLEEVENRRFETLQTNIEADKEARIQESKEMMESQIRLIQNTIKNLAALLPPVPVFLLGVFIFLRRRRRENEAAAAARRLRS
;
A
#
# COMPACT_ATOMS: atom_id res chain seq x y z
N MET A 1 -63.10 10.49 5.82
CA MET A 1 -63.04 9.32 4.92
C MET A 1 -62.83 8.11 5.82
N ASN A 2 -63.77 7.15 5.80
CA ASN A 2 -63.74 5.95 6.63
C ASN A 2 -62.42 5.19 6.42
N LEU A 3 -61.62 5.07 7.47
CA LEU A 3 -60.48 4.16 7.55
C LEU A 3 -61.04 2.74 7.70
N GLY A 4 -61.29 2.07 6.58
CA GLY A 4 -61.49 0.62 6.53
C GLY A 4 -60.19 -0.12 6.89
N PRO A 5 -60.30 -1.37 7.36
CA PRO A 5 -59.27 -2.06 8.14
C PRO A 5 -57.98 -2.23 7.33
N ALA A 6 -56.83 -2.05 8.00
CA ALA A 6 -55.47 -2.23 7.50
C ALA A 6 -55.39 -2.97 6.16
N SER A 7 -55.23 -2.21 5.07
CA SER A 7 -55.03 -2.72 3.72
C SER A 7 -53.79 -3.61 3.71
N ARG A 8 -53.98 -4.92 3.87
CA ARG A 8 -52.91 -5.89 3.66
C ARG A 8 -52.52 -5.80 2.20
N LEU A 9 -51.30 -5.33 1.97
CA LEU A 9 -50.64 -5.28 0.66
C LEU A 9 -50.86 -6.62 -0.05
N ASN A 10 -51.57 -6.61 -1.19
CA ASN A 10 -51.84 -7.82 -1.96
C ASN A 10 -50.59 -8.20 -2.77
N VAL A 11 -49.68 -8.94 -2.12
CA VAL A 11 -48.41 -9.39 -2.70
C VAL A 11 -48.62 -10.18 -4.00
N GLN A 12 -49.74 -10.91 -4.13
CA GLN A 12 -50.04 -11.68 -5.35
C GLN A 12 -50.33 -10.77 -6.54
N LEU A 13 -51.03 -9.65 -6.31
CA LEU A 13 -51.31 -8.67 -7.35
C LEU A 13 -50.05 -7.93 -7.79
N VAL A 14 -49.22 -7.50 -6.83
CA VAL A 14 -47.90 -6.89 -7.11
C VAL A 14 -47.05 -7.85 -7.94
N ALA A 15 -46.95 -9.12 -7.54
CA ALA A 15 -46.20 -10.14 -8.27
C ALA A 15 -46.76 -10.40 -9.68
N ALA A 16 -48.08 -10.30 -9.87
CA ALA A 16 -48.72 -10.43 -11.18
C ALA A 16 -48.35 -9.27 -12.11
N ILE A 17 -48.36 -8.03 -11.62
CA ILE A 17 -47.88 -6.85 -12.36
C ILE A 17 -46.41 -7.01 -12.72
N VAL A 18 -45.58 -7.38 -11.73
CA VAL A 18 -44.14 -7.63 -11.92
C VAL A 18 -43.87 -8.65 -13.02
N ARG A 19 -44.54 -9.80 -12.95
CA ARG A 19 -44.38 -10.87 -13.95
C ARG A 19 -44.85 -10.43 -15.33
N ARG A 20 -45.93 -9.66 -15.43
CA ARG A 20 -46.46 -9.13 -16.69
C ARG A 20 -45.46 -8.20 -17.35
N ASP A 21 -45.01 -7.17 -16.63
CA ASP A 21 -44.18 -6.10 -17.17
C ASP A 21 -42.74 -6.58 -17.44
N LEU A 22 -42.17 -7.44 -16.58
CA LEU A 22 -40.88 -8.11 -16.87
C LEU A 22 -40.96 -8.97 -18.13
N ARG A 23 -42.03 -9.75 -18.29
CA ARG A 23 -42.22 -10.57 -19.49
C ARG A 23 -42.36 -9.69 -20.73
N LEU A 24 -43.05 -8.56 -20.64
CA LEU A 24 -43.14 -7.60 -21.74
C LEU A 24 -41.75 -7.06 -22.11
N ALA A 25 -40.94 -6.66 -21.13
CA ALA A 25 -39.57 -6.17 -21.35
C ALA A 25 -38.68 -7.18 -22.09
N PHE A 26 -38.69 -8.46 -21.67
CA PHE A 26 -37.86 -9.52 -22.29
C PHE A 26 -38.51 -10.24 -23.48
N SER A 27 -39.75 -9.90 -23.83
CA SER A 27 -40.40 -10.38 -25.07
C SER A 27 -40.17 -9.44 -26.26
N ASN A 28 -39.75 -8.21 -25.98
CA ASN A 28 -39.46 -7.19 -26.99
C ASN A 28 -37.95 -7.08 -27.23
N PRO A 29 -37.47 -6.95 -28.49
CA PRO A 29 -36.04 -6.80 -28.77
C PRO A 29 -35.39 -5.63 -28.06
N THR A 30 -36.15 -4.58 -27.77
CA THR A 30 -35.69 -3.37 -27.07
C THR A 30 -35.05 -3.67 -25.71
N GLY A 31 -35.56 -4.66 -24.96
CA GLY A 31 -34.97 -5.07 -23.68
C GLY A 31 -33.57 -5.64 -23.83
N TYR A 32 -33.35 -6.51 -24.84
CA TYR A 32 -32.02 -7.07 -25.11
C TYR A 32 -31.04 -6.03 -25.66
N VAL A 33 -31.52 -5.09 -26.49
CA VAL A 33 -30.68 -3.96 -26.96
C VAL A 33 -30.21 -3.12 -25.77
N PHE A 34 -31.11 -2.81 -24.82
CA PHE A 34 -30.76 -2.11 -23.59
C PHE A 34 -29.69 -2.85 -22.79
N VAL A 35 -29.90 -4.14 -22.50
CA VAL A 35 -28.93 -4.94 -21.72
C VAL A 35 -27.59 -5.05 -22.43
N THR A 36 -27.59 -5.27 -23.76
CA THR A 36 -26.37 -5.36 -24.57
C THR A 36 -25.59 -4.05 -24.54
N LEU A 37 -26.29 -2.91 -24.71
CA LEU A 37 -25.66 -1.59 -24.66
C LEU A 37 -25.14 -1.27 -23.26
N PHE A 38 -25.87 -1.66 -22.21
CA PHE A 38 -25.45 -1.51 -20.82
C PHE A 38 -24.15 -2.27 -20.53
N ILE A 39 -24.08 -3.55 -20.90
CA ILE A 39 -22.89 -4.36 -20.75
C ILE A 39 -21.72 -3.79 -21.55
N PHE A 40 -21.95 -3.40 -22.81
CA PHE A 40 -20.90 -2.82 -23.65
C PHE A 40 -20.35 -1.51 -23.08
N LEU A 41 -21.21 -0.55 -22.71
CA LEU A 41 -20.76 0.75 -22.20
C LEU A 41 -20.12 0.65 -20.81
N SER A 42 -20.58 -0.27 -19.96
CA SER A 42 -19.89 -0.56 -18.69
C SER A 42 -18.55 -1.26 -18.90
N ALA A 43 -18.43 -2.18 -19.85
CA ALA A 43 -17.16 -2.82 -20.21
C ALA A 43 -16.16 -1.82 -20.77
N ALA A 44 -16.64 -0.92 -21.65
CA ALA A 44 -15.85 0.17 -22.19
C ALA A 44 -15.36 1.12 -21.09
N ALA A 45 -16.25 1.48 -20.15
CA ALA A 45 -15.89 2.34 -19.02
C ALA A 45 -14.89 1.68 -18.06
N ALA A 46 -14.94 0.35 -17.90
CA ALA A 46 -13.98 -0.39 -17.07
C ALA A 46 -12.62 -0.54 -17.76
N PHE A 47 -12.59 -1.06 -18.98
CA PHE A 47 -11.36 -1.61 -19.58
C PHE A 47 -10.73 -0.72 -20.65
N TRP A 48 -11.48 0.16 -21.31
CA TRP A 48 -10.95 1.01 -22.39
C TRP A 48 -10.20 2.23 -21.88
N GLN A 49 -10.30 2.51 -20.58
CA GLN A 49 -9.66 3.64 -19.92
C GLN A 49 -8.14 3.44 -19.84
N VAL A 50 -7.38 4.50 -20.16
CA VAL A 50 -5.90 4.47 -20.06
C VAL A 50 -5.43 4.14 -18.64
N PRO A 51 -6.02 4.70 -17.56
CA PRO A 51 -5.63 4.39 -16.18
C PRO A 51 -5.74 2.91 -15.77
N PHE A 52 -6.58 2.09 -16.42
CA PHE A 52 -6.76 0.68 -16.02
C PHE A 52 -5.45 -0.10 -16.10
N PHE A 53 -4.72 0.03 -17.21
CA PHE A 53 -3.43 -0.64 -17.37
C PHE A 53 -2.30 0.11 -16.67
N LEU A 54 -2.39 1.44 -16.53
CA LEU A 54 -1.41 2.24 -15.79
C LEU A 54 -1.36 1.86 -14.31
N ASN A 55 -2.53 1.67 -13.68
CA ASN A 55 -2.62 1.34 -12.28
C ASN A 55 -2.20 -0.10 -11.96
N ASN A 56 -2.29 -0.99 -12.96
CA ASN A 56 -1.98 -2.41 -12.80
C ASN A 56 -2.71 -3.06 -11.60
N LEU A 57 -3.97 -2.66 -11.37
CA LEU A 57 -4.83 -3.20 -10.31
C LEU A 57 -5.98 -4.01 -10.94
N ALA A 58 -6.24 -5.21 -10.40
CA ALA A 58 -7.33 -6.08 -10.81
C ALA A 58 -8.66 -5.67 -10.14
N ASN A 59 -9.07 -4.41 -10.33
CA ASN A 59 -10.30 -3.85 -9.75
C ASN A 59 -11.18 -3.13 -10.81
N LEU A 60 -12.29 -2.53 -10.36
CA LEU A 60 -13.28 -1.84 -11.20
C LEU A 60 -13.31 -0.32 -10.93
N ASP A 61 -12.22 0.27 -10.46
CA ASP A 61 -12.19 1.68 -10.05
C ASP A 61 -12.57 2.64 -11.18
N GLN A 62 -12.11 2.35 -12.40
CA GLN A 62 -12.43 3.17 -13.57
C GLN A 62 -13.94 3.09 -13.90
N LEU A 63 -14.55 1.92 -13.72
CA LEU A 63 -16.00 1.79 -13.84
C LEU A 63 -16.69 2.55 -12.70
N ASN A 64 -16.25 2.40 -11.45
CA ASN A 64 -16.81 3.09 -10.28
C ASN A 64 -16.85 4.61 -10.47
N ALA A 65 -15.79 5.21 -11.00
CA ALA A 65 -15.73 6.64 -11.28
C ALA A 65 -16.76 7.10 -12.33
N VAL A 66 -17.04 6.26 -13.34
CA VAL A 66 -17.93 6.58 -14.47
C VAL A 66 -19.37 6.10 -14.25
N PHE A 67 -19.59 5.15 -13.36
CA PHE A 67 -20.87 4.44 -13.21
C PHE A 67 -22.05 5.36 -12.86
N PRO A 68 -21.94 6.32 -11.91
CA PRO A 68 -23.01 7.28 -11.65
C PRO A 68 -23.43 8.09 -12.88
N TYR A 69 -22.49 8.41 -13.78
CA TYR A 69 -22.78 9.08 -15.05
C TYR A 69 -23.44 8.15 -16.06
N LEU A 70 -23.11 6.86 -16.09
CA LEU A 70 -23.84 5.88 -16.90
C LEU A 70 -25.31 5.82 -16.48
N LEU A 71 -25.61 5.85 -15.18
CA LEU A 71 -26.99 5.85 -14.68
C LEU A 71 -27.80 7.05 -15.15
N LEU A 72 -27.16 8.21 -15.35
CA LEU A 72 -27.81 9.42 -15.89
C LEU A 72 -28.47 9.18 -17.26
N PHE A 73 -27.89 8.29 -18.07
CA PHE A 73 -28.42 7.97 -19.38
C PHE A 73 -29.31 6.71 -19.35
N PHE A 74 -28.86 5.66 -18.66
CA PHE A 74 -29.55 4.36 -18.67
C PHE A 74 -30.84 4.37 -17.87
N ILE A 75 -30.89 5.04 -16.71
CA ILE A 75 -32.09 5.03 -15.88
C ILE A 75 -33.26 5.75 -16.57
N PRO A 76 -33.10 6.98 -17.11
CA PRO A 76 -34.18 7.63 -17.85
C PRO A 76 -34.61 6.85 -19.09
N ALA A 77 -33.68 6.21 -19.80
CA ALA A 77 -34.01 5.34 -20.94
C ALA A 77 -34.86 4.13 -20.53
N LEU A 78 -34.61 3.59 -19.32
CA LEU A 78 -35.36 2.46 -18.77
C LEU A 78 -36.73 2.88 -18.21
N THR A 79 -36.84 4.06 -17.60
CA THR A 79 -38.06 4.52 -16.93
C THR A 79 -38.99 5.34 -17.83
N MET A 80 -38.52 5.90 -18.95
CA MET A 80 -39.28 6.86 -19.77
C MET A 80 -40.66 6.33 -20.19
N GLY A 81 -40.78 5.04 -20.47
CA GLY A 81 -42.03 4.41 -20.94
C GLY A 81 -42.96 3.88 -19.84
N VAL A 82 -42.56 3.94 -18.56
CA VAL A 82 -43.31 3.27 -17.47
C VAL A 82 -44.72 3.83 -17.28
N TRP A 83 -44.85 5.16 -17.37
CA TRP A 83 -46.13 5.89 -17.25
C TRP A 83 -46.50 6.64 -18.52
N ALA A 84 -45.52 7.27 -19.19
CA ALA A 84 -45.77 8.06 -20.39
C ALA A 84 -46.38 7.23 -21.53
N GLU A 85 -45.95 5.97 -21.70
CA GLU A 85 -46.49 5.09 -22.73
C GLU A 85 -47.92 4.64 -22.42
N GLU A 86 -48.24 4.33 -21.15
CA GLU A 86 -49.60 3.97 -20.75
C GLU A 86 -50.57 5.13 -20.90
N THR A 87 -50.13 6.34 -20.53
CA THR A 87 -50.92 7.56 -20.71
C THR A 87 -51.12 7.86 -22.20
N ARG A 88 -50.09 7.65 -23.04
CA ARG A 88 -50.18 7.82 -24.49
C ARG A 88 -51.12 6.83 -25.16
N GLN A 89 -51.19 5.60 -24.64
CA GLN A 89 -52.04 4.52 -25.17
C GLN A 89 -53.46 4.50 -24.55
N GLY A 90 -53.74 5.34 -23.55
CA GLY A 90 -55.00 5.36 -22.81
C GLY A 90 -55.23 4.10 -21.97
N THR A 91 -54.18 3.35 -21.66
CA THR A 91 -54.25 2.12 -20.85
C THR A 91 -54.11 2.39 -19.35
N ASP A 92 -53.81 3.63 -18.97
CA ASP A 92 -53.79 4.10 -17.58
C ASP A 92 -55.18 3.98 -16.92
N GLU A 93 -56.25 4.26 -17.66
CA GLU A 93 -57.64 4.13 -17.17
C GLU A 93 -58.02 2.67 -16.85
N LEU A 94 -57.55 1.72 -17.67
CA LEU A 94 -57.77 0.28 -17.44
C LEU A 94 -57.01 -0.22 -16.21
N LEU A 95 -55.83 0.34 -15.97
CA LEU A 95 -54.99 -0.06 -14.84
C LEU A 95 -55.53 0.49 -13.51
N LEU A 96 -56.13 1.69 -13.53
CA LEU A 96 -56.73 2.35 -12.36
C LEU A 96 -58.13 1.84 -12.02
N THR A 97 -58.81 1.13 -12.93
CA THR A 97 -60.11 0.47 -12.67
C THR A 97 -59.96 -0.91 -12.03
N LEU A 98 -58.73 -1.42 -11.92
CA LEU A 98 -58.45 -2.64 -11.16
C LEU A 98 -58.73 -2.41 -9.67
N PRO A 99 -59.20 -3.44 -8.92
CA PRO A 99 -59.35 -3.37 -7.47
C PRO A 99 -57.98 -3.45 -6.77
N ALA A 100 -57.12 -2.47 -7.05
CA ALA A 100 -55.74 -2.35 -6.62
C ALA A 100 -55.54 -1.01 -5.92
N THR A 101 -54.67 -0.96 -4.92
CA THR A 101 -54.26 0.32 -4.32
C THR A 101 -53.19 0.99 -5.19
N ASP A 102 -53.13 2.33 -5.18
CA ASP A 102 -52.10 3.11 -5.89
C ASP A 102 -50.67 2.64 -5.53
N LEU A 103 -50.46 2.27 -4.27
CA LEU A 103 -49.18 1.77 -3.76
C LEU A 103 -48.82 0.39 -4.35
N GLU A 104 -49.77 -0.53 -4.50
CA GLU A 104 -49.54 -1.85 -5.13
C GLU A 104 -49.16 -1.71 -6.60
N ILE A 105 -49.80 -0.78 -7.32
CA ILE A 105 -49.50 -0.50 -8.73
C ILE A 105 -48.09 0.07 -8.86
N VAL A 106 -47.77 1.11 -8.08
CA VAL A 106 -46.45 1.76 -8.12
C VAL A 106 -45.35 0.78 -7.76
N LEU A 107 -45.52 0.00 -6.69
CA LEU A 107 -44.55 -1.03 -6.31
C LEU A 107 -44.40 -2.11 -7.38
N GLY A 108 -45.49 -2.54 -8.01
CA GLY A 108 -45.45 -3.52 -9.10
C GLY A 108 -44.62 -3.02 -10.28
N LYS A 109 -44.84 -1.78 -10.72
CA LYS A 109 -44.05 -1.16 -11.81
C LYS A 109 -42.60 -0.93 -11.42
N TYR A 110 -42.36 -0.42 -10.21
CA TYR A 110 -41.02 -0.20 -9.69
C TYR A 110 -40.20 -1.49 -9.65
N LEU A 111 -40.73 -2.54 -9.03
CA LEU A 111 -40.06 -3.84 -8.94
C LEU A 111 -39.87 -4.50 -10.31
N SER A 112 -40.74 -4.23 -11.29
CA SER A 112 -40.54 -4.67 -12.68
C SER A 112 -39.31 -4.04 -13.30
N VAL A 113 -39.17 -2.72 -13.18
CA VAL A 113 -38.05 -1.97 -13.75
C VAL A 113 -36.75 -2.30 -13.02
N VAL A 114 -36.78 -2.38 -11.69
CA VAL A 114 -35.67 -2.87 -10.87
C VAL A 114 -35.27 -4.29 -11.28
N GLY A 115 -36.23 -5.16 -11.62
CA GLY A 115 -35.93 -6.50 -12.12
C GLY A 115 -35.20 -6.52 -13.47
N VAL A 116 -35.58 -5.65 -14.42
CA VAL A 116 -34.85 -5.50 -15.71
C VAL A 116 -33.44 -4.98 -15.46
N TYR A 117 -33.29 -3.99 -14.58
CA TYR A 117 -31.99 -3.45 -14.20
C TYR A 117 -31.12 -4.47 -13.49
N THR A 118 -31.69 -5.24 -12.54
CA THR A 118 -31.00 -6.31 -11.81
C THR A 118 -30.54 -7.41 -12.77
N ALA A 119 -31.37 -7.83 -13.73
CA ALA A 119 -30.96 -8.77 -14.76
C ALA A 119 -29.81 -8.22 -15.61
N SER A 120 -29.81 -6.92 -15.90
CA SER A 120 -28.72 -6.26 -16.64
C SER A 120 -27.41 -6.25 -15.85
N LEU A 121 -27.47 -5.97 -14.54
CA LEU A 121 -26.34 -6.06 -13.63
C LEU A 121 -25.84 -7.50 -13.46
N VAL A 122 -26.75 -8.47 -13.30
CA VAL A 122 -26.35 -9.88 -13.16
C VAL A 122 -25.62 -10.36 -14.41
N LEU A 123 -26.11 -9.99 -15.60
CA LEU A 123 -25.42 -10.31 -16.85
C LEU A 123 -24.12 -9.53 -17.01
N SER A 124 -23.98 -8.36 -16.39
CA SER A 124 -22.72 -7.62 -16.37
C SER A 124 -21.67 -8.24 -15.43
N LEU A 125 -21.98 -9.25 -14.58
CA LEU A 125 -20.94 -9.97 -13.82
C LEU A 125 -19.86 -10.61 -14.71
N THR A 126 -20.09 -10.70 -16.03
CA THR A 126 -19.05 -11.01 -17.01
C THR A 126 -17.80 -10.14 -16.89
N HIS A 127 -17.89 -8.89 -16.43
CA HIS A 127 -16.70 -8.05 -16.16
C HIS A 127 -15.81 -8.66 -15.07
N VAL A 128 -16.40 -9.26 -14.03
CA VAL A 128 -15.67 -9.95 -12.97
C VAL A 128 -15.00 -11.21 -13.51
N LEU A 129 -15.66 -11.94 -14.41
CA LEU A 129 -15.05 -13.09 -15.10
C LEU A 129 -13.83 -12.66 -15.93
N VAL A 130 -13.92 -11.52 -16.63
CA VAL A 130 -12.78 -10.95 -17.37
C VAL A 130 -11.64 -10.59 -16.40
N LEU A 131 -11.94 -9.95 -15.27
CA LEU A 131 -10.91 -9.65 -14.26
C LEU A 131 -10.26 -10.91 -13.68
N MET A 132 -11.03 -11.97 -13.39
CA MET A 132 -10.50 -13.26 -12.94
C MET A 132 -9.61 -13.95 -13.98
N PHE A 133 -9.76 -13.60 -15.26
CA PHE A 133 -8.84 -14.05 -16.30
C PHE A 133 -7.57 -13.18 -16.38
N LEU A 134 -7.67 -11.87 -16.10
CA LEU A 134 -6.55 -10.94 -16.13
C LEU A 134 -5.66 -11.02 -14.88
N GLY A 135 -6.21 -11.40 -13.74
CA GLY A 135 -5.51 -11.50 -12.46
C GLY A 135 -6.41 -12.12 -11.40
N SER A 136 -6.19 -11.76 -10.14
CA SER A 136 -6.87 -12.36 -8.99
C SER A 136 -7.83 -11.38 -8.28
N PRO A 137 -8.87 -10.81 -8.90
CA PRO A 137 -9.67 -9.75 -8.29
C PRO A 137 -10.24 -10.12 -6.91
N ASP A 138 -10.32 -9.15 -6.00
CA ASP A 138 -10.95 -9.34 -4.69
C ASP A 138 -12.47 -9.47 -4.86
N LEU A 139 -13.01 -10.67 -4.63
CA LEU A 139 -14.43 -10.95 -4.78
C LEU A 139 -15.30 -10.18 -3.77
N GLY A 140 -14.75 -9.87 -2.59
CA GLY A 140 -15.38 -9.05 -1.58
C GLY A 140 -15.53 -7.60 -2.04
N LEU A 141 -14.46 -7.01 -2.57
CA LEU A 141 -14.50 -5.69 -3.24
C LEU A 141 -15.51 -5.67 -4.39
N MET A 142 -15.52 -6.70 -5.24
CA MET A 142 -16.48 -6.81 -6.34
C MET A 142 -17.92 -6.89 -5.83
N ALA A 143 -18.18 -7.63 -4.75
CA ALA A 143 -19.51 -7.71 -4.15
C ALA A 143 -19.98 -6.35 -3.62
N GLY A 144 -19.10 -5.59 -2.95
CA GLY A 144 -19.36 -4.22 -2.51
C GLY A 144 -19.69 -3.29 -3.67
N ASN A 145 -18.89 -3.31 -4.75
CA ASN A 145 -19.12 -2.53 -5.97
C ASN A 145 -20.50 -2.81 -6.57
N TYR A 146 -20.85 -4.09 -6.77
CA TYR A 146 -22.12 -4.49 -7.38
C TYR A 146 -23.33 -4.21 -6.47
N LEU A 147 -23.17 -4.30 -5.16
CA LEU A 147 -24.20 -3.87 -4.20
C LEU A 147 -24.44 -2.36 -4.31
N GLY A 148 -23.37 -1.57 -4.37
CA GLY A 148 -23.44 -0.13 -4.60
C GLY A 148 -24.12 0.22 -5.92
N TYR A 149 -23.75 -0.45 -7.01
CA TYR A 149 -24.40 -0.29 -8.32
C TYR A 149 -25.90 -0.57 -8.26
N TRP A 150 -26.29 -1.67 -7.60
CA TRP A 150 -27.68 -2.06 -7.46
C TRP A 150 -28.49 -1.04 -6.65
N LEU A 151 -27.98 -0.60 -5.50
CA LEU A 151 -28.63 0.40 -4.65
C LEU A 151 -28.77 1.76 -5.34
N ALA A 152 -27.70 2.23 -6.00
CA ALA A 152 -27.71 3.49 -6.74
C ALA A 152 -28.73 3.48 -7.87
N GLY A 153 -28.76 2.40 -8.68
CA GLY A 153 -29.75 2.25 -9.74
C GLY A 153 -31.18 2.12 -9.20
N ALA A 154 -31.40 1.33 -8.14
CA ALA A 154 -32.71 1.18 -7.51
C ALA A 154 -33.27 2.51 -6.98
N ALA A 155 -32.42 3.36 -6.41
CA ALA A 155 -32.80 4.71 -5.98
C ALA A 155 -33.17 5.58 -7.18
N LEU A 156 -32.31 5.67 -8.20
CA LEU A 156 -32.57 6.52 -9.38
C LEU A 156 -33.77 6.05 -10.22
N ILE A 157 -34.08 4.76 -10.26
CA ILE A 157 -35.28 4.25 -10.96
C ILE A 157 -36.56 4.89 -10.40
N SER A 158 -36.65 5.08 -9.08
CA SER A 158 -37.80 5.73 -8.46
C SER A 158 -37.93 7.20 -8.88
N VAL A 159 -36.80 7.89 -9.06
CA VAL A 159 -36.71 9.27 -9.58
C VAL A 159 -37.13 9.33 -11.05
N GLY A 160 -36.61 8.42 -11.88
CA GLY A 160 -36.94 8.34 -13.30
C GLY A 160 -38.41 7.97 -13.55
N MET A 161 -39.02 7.16 -12.69
CA MET A 161 -40.46 6.87 -12.75
C MET A 161 -41.29 8.12 -12.46
N LEU A 162 -40.89 8.95 -11.49
CA LEU A 162 -41.58 10.21 -11.19
C LEU A 162 -41.58 11.15 -12.42
N ALA A 163 -40.46 11.22 -13.13
CA ALA A 163 -40.37 12.02 -14.35
C ALA A 163 -41.28 11.50 -15.48
N SER A 164 -41.38 10.17 -15.64
CA SER A 164 -42.29 9.55 -16.62
C SER A 164 -43.77 9.87 -16.35
N LEU A 165 -44.14 10.06 -15.07
CA LEU A 165 -45.50 10.40 -14.67
C LEU A 165 -45.90 11.85 -15.01
N LEU A 166 -44.94 12.76 -15.19
CA LEU A 166 -45.18 14.18 -15.44
C LEU A 166 -45.55 14.52 -16.89
N THR A 167 -45.46 13.56 -17.82
CA THR A 167 -45.66 13.81 -19.25
C THR A 167 -46.23 12.59 -19.97
N SER A 168 -46.99 12.82 -21.04
CA SER A 168 -47.48 11.77 -21.94
C SER A 168 -46.52 11.47 -23.09
N HIS A 169 -45.43 12.23 -23.23
CA HIS A 169 -44.45 12.05 -24.31
C HIS A 169 -43.18 11.37 -23.79
N VAL A 170 -42.89 10.17 -24.31
CA VAL A 170 -41.71 9.35 -23.93
C VAL A 170 -40.40 10.14 -24.03
N THR A 171 -40.21 10.96 -25.07
CA THR A 171 -39.00 11.79 -25.22
C THR A 171 -38.87 12.84 -24.13
N ILE A 172 -39.97 13.49 -23.74
CA ILE A 172 -39.96 14.48 -22.66
C ILE A 172 -39.73 13.78 -21.31
N ALA A 173 -40.29 12.58 -21.13
CA ALA A 173 -40.07 11.75 -19.94
C ALA A 173 -38.59 11.39 -19.77
N PHE A 174 -37.91 11.05 -20.87
CA PHE A 174 -36.46 10.81 -20.88
C PHE A 174 -35.67 12.06 -20.44
N ILE A 175 -35.95 13.23 -21.03
CA ILE A 175 -35.23 14.48 -20.72
C ILE A 175 -35.46 14.89 -19.25
N LEU A 176 -36.71 14.84 -18.76
CA LEU A 176 -37.02 15.14 -17.37
C LEU A 176 -36.39 14.13 -16.41
N GLY A 177 -36.39 12.84 -16.77
CA GLY A 177 -35.74 11.79 -15.99
C GLY A 177 -34.24 12.02 -15.87
N ALA A 178 -33.57 12.37 -16.97
CA ALA A 178 -32.15 12.70 -16.98
C ALA A 178 -31.87 13.94 -16.12
N LEU A 179 -32.69 14.99 -16.23
CA LEU A 179 -32.54 16.20 -15.41
C LEU A 179 -32.70 15.90 -13.91
N PHE A 180 -33.70 15.10 -13.52
CA PHE A 180 -33.93 14.77 -12.13
C PHE A 180 -32.83 13.85 -11.58
N CYS A 181 -32.35 12.88 -12.36
CA CYS A 181 -31.20 12.06 -11.96
C CYS A 181 -29.92 12.91 -11.84
N ALA A 182 -29.69 13.86 -12.76
CA ALA A 182 -28.57 14.80 -12.69
C ALA A 182 -28.57 15.61 -11.40
N ALA A 183 -29.75 15.99 -10.91
CA ALA A 183 -29.88 16.74 -9.67
C ALA A 183 -29.33 15.99 -8.44
N PHE A 184 -29.28 14.64 -8.45
CA PHE A 184 -28.67 13.83 -7.38
C PHE A 184 -27.21 13.46 -7.67
N VAL A 185 -26.90 13.17 -8.93
CA VAL A 185 -25.56 12.75 -9.37
C VAL A 185 -24.58 13.93 -9.34
N LEU A 186 -24.98 15.14 -9.75
CA LEU A 186 -24.07 16.27 -9.93
C LEU A 186 -23.92 17.16 -8.69
N ILE A 187 -24.56 16.85 -7.55
CA ILE A 187 -24.45 17.66 -6.32
C ILE A 187 -22.99 17.80 -5.88
N GLY A 188 -22.24 16.70 -5.84
CA GLY A 188 -20.84 16.70 -5.41
C GLY A 188 -19.93 17.54 -6.31
N PRO A 189 -19.85 17.24 -7.63
CA PRO A 189 -19.01 17.98 -8.56
C PRO A 189 -19.32 19.49 -8.67
N ILE A 190 -20.59 19.88 -8.52
CA ILE A 190 -21.03 21.29 -8.64
C ILE A 190 -20.87 22.04 -7.30
N ALA A 191 -20.75 21.35 -6.17
CA ALA A 191 -20.70 21.96 -4.84
C ALA A 191 -19.52 22.93 -4.63
N GLY A 192 -18.44 22.84 -5.43
CA GLY A 192 -17.32 23.78 -5.37
C GLY A 192 -17.67 25.21 -5.80
N GLY A 193 -18.78 25.41 -6.53
CA GLY A 193 -19.28 26.74 -6.93
C GLY A 193 -20.31 27.36 -5.97
N ILE A 194 -20.61 26.69 -4.84
CA ILE A 194 -21.66 27.06 -3.89
C ILE A 194 -21.03 27.45 -2.54
N SER A 195 -21.69 28.29 -1.74
CA SER A 195 -21.23 28.63 -0.37
C SER A 195 -21.07 27.39 0.53
N ASP A 196 -20.08 27.42 1.42
CA ASP A 196 -19.72 26.30 2.32
C ASP A 196 -20.89 25.81 3.17
N GLY A 197 -21.74 26.73 3.63
CA GLY A 197 -22.95 26.38 4.39
C GLY A 197 -23.94 25.54 3.58
N LEU A 198 -24.21 25.91 2.33
CA LEU A 198 -25.14 25.16 1.47
C LEU A 198 -24.49 23.85 0.98
N ARG A 199 -23.18 23.84 0.74
CA ARG A 199 -22.42 22.63 0.45
C ARG A 199 -22.51 21.61 1.57
N SER A 200 -22.35 22.03 2.83
CA SER A 200 -22.45 21.12 3.99
C SER A 200 -23.84 20.47 4.14
N LEU A 201 -24.90 21.18 3.74
CA LEU A 201 -26.27 20.70 3.78
C LEU A 201 -26.63 19.79 2.61
N LEU A 202 -26.08 20.05 1.41
CA LEU A 202 -26.41 19.31 0.19
C LEU A 202 -25.48 18.11 -0.06
N SER A 203 -24.23 18.16 0.40
CA SER A 203 -23.25 17.08 0.22
C SER A 203 -23.76 15.69 0.66
N PRO A 204 -24.47 15.54 1.80
CA PRO A 204 -25.03 14.25 2.23
C PRO A 204 -26.14 13.70 1.33
N LEU A 205 -26.70 14.51 0.42
CA LEU A 205 -27.72 14.11 -0.53
C LEU A 205 -27.14 13.66 -1.89
N GLY A 206 -25.84 13.84 -2.09
CA GLY A 206 -25.17 13.44 -3.33
C GLY A 206 -25.09 11.93 -3.50
N LEU A 207 -25.31 11.44 -4.72
CA LEU A 207 -25.18 10.02 -5.01
C LEU A 207 -23.72 9.55 -4.92
N PHE A 208 -22.75 10.38 -5.33
CA PHE A 208 -21.33 10.03 -5.28
C PHE A 208 -20.85 9.78 -3.85
N THR A 209 -21.24 10.62 -2.89
CA THR A 209 -20.77 10.50 -1.50
C THR A 209 -21.28 9.21 -0.85
N ALA A 210 -22.54 8.84 -1.07
CA ALA A 210 -23.08 7.59 -0.59
C ALA A 210 -22.54 6.36 -1.35
N PHE A 211 -22.18 6.50 -2.63
CA PHE A 211 -21.66 5.41 -3.47
C PHE A 211 -20.17 5.11 -3.23
N ASP A 212 -19.39 6.11 -2.84
CA ASP A 212 -17.93 6.04 -2.71
C ASP A 212 -17.44 4.97 -1.71
N ASP A 213 -18.19 4.70 -0.63
CA ASP A 213 -17.89 3.60 0.29
C ASP A 213 -18.04 2.23 -0.38
N PHE A 214 -19.16 2.02 -1.08
CA PHE A 214 -19.42 0.76 -1.79
C PHE A 214 -18.42 0.54 -2.93
N ALA A 215 -18.00 1.62 -3.60
CA ALA A 215 -16.97 1.60 -4.65
C ALA A 215 -15.59 1.13 -4.15
N ARG A 216 -15.34 1.23 -2.84
CA ARG A 216 -14.15 0.71 -2.16
C ARG A 216 -14.37 -0.66 -1.53
N GLY A 217 -15.55 -1.25 -1.62
CA GLY A 217 -15.83 -2.50 -0.92
C GLY A 217 -16.15 -2.32 0.56
N VAL A 218 -16.56 -1.11 0.98
CA VAL A 218 -17.05 -0.83 2.33
C VAL A 218 -18.58 -0.66 2.29
N VAL A 219 -19.30 -1.52 3.01
CA VAL A 219 -20.75 -1.41 3.15
C VAL A 219 -21.06 -0.51 4.34
N SER A 220 -21.36 0.77 4.05
CA SER A 220 -21.74 1.73 5.09
C SER A 220 -23.24 1.73 5.35
N PHE A 221 -23.62 1.74 6.63
CA PHE A 221 -25.03 1.81 7.04
C PHE A 221 -25.68 3.13 6.60
N SER A 222 -24.91 4.23 6.69
CA SER A 222 -25.34 5.55 6.20
C SER A 222 -25.68 5.50 4.71
N GLY A 223 -24.81 4.92 3.88
CA GLY A 223 -25.05 4.79 2.44
C GLY A 223 -26.27 3.94 2.11
N LEU A 224 -26.48 2.83 2.83
CA LEU A 224 -27.69 2.00 2.68
C LEU A 224 -28.97 2.80 2.98
N VAL A 225 -28.99 3.52 4.10
CA VAL A 225 -30.15 4.34 4.49
C VAL A 225 -30.35 5.50 3.51
N HIS A 226 -29.28 6.08 2.97
CA HIS A 226 -29.36 7.09 1.92
C HIS A 226 -30.14 6.56 0.70
N PHE A 227 -29.69 5.46 0.09
CA PHE A 227 -30.35 4.92 -1.11
C PHE A 227 -31.80 4.49 -0.84
N VAL A 228 -32.06 3.85 0.30
CA VAL A 228 -33.41 3.41 0.68
C VAL A 228 -34.33 4.61 0.96
N SER A 229 -33.82 5.66 1.62
CA SER A 229 -34.61 6.85 1.93
C SER A 229 -34.95 7.66 0.69
N VAL A 230 -34.02 7.80 -0.26
CA VAL A 230 -34.27 8.43 -1.57
C VAL A 230 -35.32 7.63 -2.35
N ALA A 231 -35.16 6.31 -2.44
CA ALA A 231 -36.13 5.44 -3.11
C ALA A 231 -37.54 5.56 -2.48
N GLY A 232 -37.62 5.47 -1.15
CA GLY A 232 -38.87 5.58 -0.40
C GLY A 232 -39.56 6.94 -0.58
N LEU A 233 -38.81 8.04 -0.49
CA LEU A 233 -39.31 9.40 -0.71
C LEU A 233 -39.91 9.55 -2.12
N MET A 234 -39.19 9.11 -3.14
CA MET A 234 -39.62 9.24 -4.53
C MET A 234 -40.80 8.33 -4.86
N LEU A 235 -40.83 7.11 -4.31
CA LEU A 235 -42.00 6.22 -4.44
C LEU A 235 -43.23 6.82 -3.74
N TYR A 236 -43.07 7.43 -2.58
CA TYR A 236 -44.15 8.17 -1.93
C TYR A 236 -44.68 9.31 -2.83
N LEU A 237 -43.78 10.08 -3.44
CA LEU A 237 -44.18 11.14 -4.39
C LEU A 237 -44.90 10.58 -5.62
N ASN A 238 -44.47 9.43 -6.15
CA ASN A 238 -45.16 8.73 -7.25
C ASN A 238 -46.61 8.38 -6.86
N VAL A 239 -46.80 7.76 -5.68
CA VAL A 239 -48.14 7.38 -5.18
C VAL A 239 -49.03 8.61 -4.99
N VAL A 240 -48.49 9.67 -4.37
CA VAL A 240 -49.25 10.92 -4.13
C VAL A 240 -49.66 11.57 -5.45
N LEU A 241 -48.77 11.58 -6.46
CA LEU A 241 -49.05 12.24 -7.73
C LEU A 241 -50.06 11.46 -8.59
N ILE A 242 -50.05 10.13 -8.56
CA ILE A 242 -51.08 9.28 -9.20
C ILE A 242 -52.44 9.49 -8.53
N GLY A 243 -52.45 9.51 -7.19
CA GLY A 243 -53.66 9.73 -6.40
C GLY A 243 -54.30 11.11 -6.60
N ARG A 244 -53.63 12.07 -7.26
CA ARG A 244 -54.12 13.44 -7.49
C ARG A 244 -55.49 13.51 -8.16
N ARG A 245 -55.84 12.53 -9.01
CA ARG A 245 -57.13 12.46 -9.70
C ARG A 245 -58.29 12.07 -8.77
N HIS A 246 -58.01 11.43 -7.64
CA HIS A 246 -58.98 10.98 -6.64
C HIS A 246 -59.15 11.95 -5.47
N TRP A 247 -58.45 13.10 -5.47
CA TRP A 247 -58.49 14.04 -4.36
C TRP A 247 -59.85 14.75 -4.26
N PRO A 248 -60.51 14.75 -3.10
CA PRO A 248 -61.65 15.64 -2.87
C PRO A 248 -61.19 17.10 -2.94
N VAL A 249 -62.07 17.99 -3.43
CA VAL A 249 -61.75 19.41 -3.64
C VAL A 249 -61.31 20.12 -2.35
N GLN A 250 -61.87 19.73 -1.20
CA GLN A 250 -61.51 20.23 0.13
C GLN A 250 -61.64 19.10 1.17
N ALA A 251 -60.70 19.05 2.11
CA ALA A 251 -60.79 18.21 3.31
C ALA A 251 -60.35 19.06 4.52
N GLY A 252 -61.23 19.25 5.51
CA GLY A 252 -60.92 20.03 6.71
C GLY A 252 -60.65 21.54 6.47
N GLY A 253 -61.22 22.13 5.42
CA GLY A 253 -61.12 23.58 5.14
C GLY A 253 -59.91 24.02 4.28
N TYR A 254 -58.94 23.14 4.05
CA TYR A 254 -57.79 23.41 3.17
C TYR A 254 -57.89 22.64 1.85
N ARG A 255 -57.27 23.18 0.79
CA ARG A 255 -57.11 22.48 -0.50
C ARG A 255 -56.23 21.25 -0.29
N MET A 256 -56.70 20.07 -0.71
CA MET A 256 -56.01 18.79 -0.48
C MET A 256 -54.57 18.77 -1.02
N GLY A 257 -54.29 19.51 -2.09
CA GLY A 257 -52.94 19.69 -2.61
C GLY A 257 -51.96 20.40 -1.67
N ILE A 258 -52.43 21.36 -0.85
CA ILE A 258 -51.58 22.04 0.15
C ILE A 258 -51.20 21.05 1.25
N HIS A 259 -52.13 20.22 1.67
CA HIS A 259 -51.89 19.22 2.71
C HIS A 259 -50.92 18.12 2.25
N HIS A 260 -51.06 17.60 1.02
CA HIS A 260 -50.07 16.67 0.45
C HIS A 260 -48.72 17.34 0.20
N GLY A 261 -48.70 18.61 -0.22
CA GLY A 261 -47.48 19.39 -0.36
C GLY A 261 -46.74 19.58 0.97
N ALA A 262 -47.45 19.94 2.03
CA ALA A 262 -46.89 20.07 3.38
C ALA A 262 -46.33 18.74 3.91
N ARG A 263 -47.05 17.62 3.68
CA ARG A 263 -46.56 16.27 4.02
C ARG A 263 -45.31 15.89 3.24
N ALA A 264 -45.26 16.18 1.94
CA ALA A 264 -44.09 15.94 1.10
C ALA A 264 -42.89 16.76 1.59
N ALA A 265 -43.08 18.05 1.88
CA ALA A 265 -42.03 18.92 2.42
C ALA A 265 -41.53 18.44 3.80
N ALA A 266 -42.44 18.03 4.69
CA ALA A 266 -42.07 17.45 5.98
C ALA A 266 -41.28 16.14 5.82
N LEU A 267 -41.70 15.25 4.90
CA LEU A 267 -40.99 14.01 4.62
C LEU A 267 -39.59 14.27 4.05
N VAL A 268 -39.45 15.25 3.15
CA VAL A 268 -38.14 15.70 2.65
C VAL A 268 -37.26 16.17 3.81
N ALA A 269 -37.78 17.02 4.70
CA ALA A 269 -37.03 17.51 5.87
C ALA A 269 -36.60 16.35 6.80
N VAL A 270 -37.48 15.37 7.02
CA VAL A 270 -37.17 14.17 7.81
C VAL A 270 -36.09 13.33 7.14
N VAL A 271 -36.16 13.11 5.82
CA VAL A 271 -35.15 12.35 5.08
C VAL A 271 -33.79 13.05 5.13
N ILE A 272 -33.76 14.38 4.94
CA ILE A 272 -32.53 15.16 5.06
C ILE A 272 -31.96 15.06 6.48
N GLY A 273 -32.80 15.30 7.50
CA GLY A 273 -32.37 15.21 8.90
C GLY A 273 -31.86 13.82 9.29
N LEU A 274 -32.54 12.76 8.85
CA LEU A 274 -32.15 11.37 9.10
C LEU A 274 -30.79 11.05 8.45
N ASN A 275 -30.56 11.47 7.21
CA ASN A 275 -29.29 11.26 6.53
C ASN A 275 -28.14 12.05 7.20
N VAL A 276 -28.39 13.28 7.67
CA VAL A 276 -27.38 14.06 8.41
C VAL A 276 -27.03 13.40 9.75
N ILE A 277 -28.02 12.87 10.48
CA ILE A 277 -27.80 12.20 11.77
C ILE A 277 -27.08 10.86 11.57
N LEU A 278 -27.57 10.02 10.66
CA LEU A 278 -26.99 8.70 10.41
C LEU A 278 -25.66 8.76 9.68
N GLY A 279 -25.39 9.83 8.93
CA GLY A 279 -24.07 10.13 8.38
C GLY A 279 -22.98 10.24 9.45
N ARG A 280 -23.35 10.48 10.72
CA ARG A 280 -22.42 10.54 11.85
C ARG A 280 -22.31 9.22 12.63
N ALA A 281 -23.16 8.24 12.35
CA ALA A 281 -23.24 7.02 13.15
C ALA A 281 -22.09 6.02 12.90
N GLY A 282 -21.19 6.28 11.94
CA GLY A 282 -19.91 5.57 11.77
C GLY A 282 -19.96 4.07 11.44
N VAL A 283 -21.13 3.43 11.37
CA VAL A 283 -21.23 1.98 11.15
C VAL A 283 -20.86 1.61 9.71
N ARG A 284 -19.72 0.94 9.56
CA ARG A 284 -19.13 0.52 8.28
C ARG A 284 -18.66 -0.93 8.40
N LEU A 285 -18.88 -1.71 7.35
CA LEU A 285 -18.45 -3.09 7.24
C LEU A 285 -17.52 -3.22 6.03
N ASP A 286 -16.25 -3.48 6.26
CA ASP A 286 -15.31 -3.84 5.19
C ASP A 286 -15.61 -5.28 4.72
N VAL A 287 -15.94 -5.44 3.43
CA VAL A 287 -16.19 -6.76 2.84
C VAL A 287 -15.03 -7.25 1.98
N THR A 288 -13.93 -6.50 1.89
CA THR A 288 -12.73 -6.90 1.16
C THR A 288 -12.05 -8.10 1.83
N ALA A 289 -11.43 -8.97 1.03
CA ALA A 289 -10.83 -10.20 1.52
C ALA A 289 -9.62 -9.96 2.43
N GLU A 290 -8.88 -8.88 2.18
CA GLU A 290 -7.65 -8.52 2.90
C GLU A 290 -7.89 -7.44 3.98
N GLY A 291 -9.14 -7.03 4.22
CA GLY A 291 -9.46 -5.94 5.15
C GLY A 291 -8.80 -4.61 4.76
N LEU A 292 -8.84 -4.26 3.46
CA LEU A 292 -8.19 -3.08 2.86
C LEU A 292 -8.58 -1.74 3.52
N HIS A 293 -9.77 -1.70 4.13
CA HIS A 293 -10.36 -0.52 4.75
C HIS A 293 -10.74 -0.78 6.21
N SER A 294 -10.15 -1.79 6.82
CA SER A 294 -10.20 -2.01 8.27
C SER A 294 -8.96 -1.40 8.90
N LEU A 295 -9.10 -0.69 10.01
CA LEU A 295 -7.96 -0.35 10.88
C LEU A 295 -7.67 -1.55 11.78
N SER A 296 -6.42 -1.68 12.20
CA SER A 296 -6.04 -2.62 13.25
C SER A 296 -6.71 -2.27 14.58
N ASP A 297 -6.85 -3.28 15.43
CA ASP A 297 -7.43 -3.11 16.76
C ASP A 297 -6.60 -2.12 17.60
N GLU A 298 -5.27 -2.14 17.44
CA GLU A 298 -4.34 -1.22 18.08
C GLU A 298 -4.57 0.23 17.65
N THR A 299 -4.81 0.48 16.35
CA THR A 299 -5.14 1.82 15.85
C THR A 299 -6.48 2.29 16.42
N VAL A 300 -7.52 1.44 16.41
CA VAL A 300 -8.84 1.81 16.93
C VAL A 300 -8.77 2.12 18.42
N GLN A 301 -8.05 1.31 19.19
CA GLN A 301 -7.82 1.55 20.61
C GLN A 301 -7.11 2.89 20.82
N MET A 302 -6.02 3.16 20.10
CA MET A 302 -5.29 4.43 20.20
C MET A 302 -6.19 5.64 19.87
N LEU A 303 -6.99 5.55 18.81
CA LEU A 303 -7.93 6.63 18.43
C LEU A 303 -8.97 6.88 19.53
N SER A 304 -9.40 5.84 20.25
CA SER A 304 -10.36 5.97 21.34
C SER A 304 -9.80 6.70 22.56
N GLU A 305 -8.49 6.60 22.77
CA GLU A 305 -7.74 7.21 23.87
C GLU A 305 -7.36 8.68 23.60
N LEU A 306 -7.51 9.16 22.36
CA LEU A 306 -7.25 10.57 22.03
C LEU A 306 -8.25 11.51 22.74
N ASP A 307 -7.72 12.62 23.23
CA ASP A 307 -8.50 13.68 23.90
C ASP A 307 -9.41 14.39 22.90
N PRO A 308 -10.75 14.33 23.06
CA PRO A 308 -11.68 15.02 22.17
C PRO A 308 -11.58 16.55 22.23
N GLU A 309 -11.00 17.14 23.27
CA GLU A 309 -10.78 18.59 23.36
C GLU A 309 -9.53 19.05 22.58
N ARG A 310 -8.62 18.13 22.26
CA ARG A 310 -7.39 18.37 21.49
C ARG A 310 -7.38 17.47 20.25
N PRO A 311 -8.19 17.79 19.23
CA PRO A 311 -8.26 16.98 18.02
C PRO A 311 -6.93 17.03 17.26
N VAL A 312 -6.57 15.90 16.67
CA VAL A 312 -5.40 15.77 15.81
C VAL A 312 -5.80 16.11 14.37
N PHE A 313 -5.08 17.04 13.75
CA PHE A 313 -5.27 17.41 12.35
C PHE A 313 -4.19 16.76 11.48
N ILE A 314 -4.61 15.94 10.53
CA ILE A 314 -3.74 15.28 9.56
C ILE A 314 -3.92 15.94 8.19
N GLN A 315 -2.85 16.48 7.64
CA GLN A 315 -2.83 17.09 6.32
C GLN A 315 -1.92 16.29 5.40
N ALA A 316 -2.49 15.66 4.37
CA ALA A 316 -1.75 14.83 3.43
C ALA A 316 -1.65 15.52 2.07
N PHE A 317 -0.43 15.60 1.55
CA PHE A 317 -0.09 16.19 0.25
C PHE A 317 0.34 15.07 -0.69
N VAL A 318 -0.58 14.67 -1.57
CA VAL A 318 -0.43 13.45 -2.37
C VAL A 318 -0.61 13.77 -3.85
N SER A 319 0.35 13.38 -4.68
CA SER A 319 0.24 13.57 -6.12
C SER A 319 -0.87 12.68 -6.73
N PRO A 320 -1.68 13.21 -7.67
CA PRO A 320 -2.71 12.44 -8.36
C PRO A 320 -2.13 11.28 -9.18
N GLU A 321 -1.00 11.53 -9.84
CA GLU A 321 -0.29 10.59 -10.70
C GLU A 321 1.03 10.18 -10.03
N VAL A 322 1.31 8.87 -9.99
CA VAL A 322 2.52 8.30 -9.40
C VAL A 322 3.02 7.14 -10.27
N PRO A 323 4.33 6.83 -10.27
CA PRO A 323 4.88 5.65 -10.95
C PRO A 323 4.26 4.35 -10.45
N GLU A 324 4.28 3.32 -11.30
CA GLU A 324 3.68 2.00 -11.02
C GLU A 324 4.11 1.40 -9.68
N SER A 325 5.40 1.52 -9.34
CA SER A 325 5.96 1.01 -8.08
C SER A 325 5.35 1.66 -6.83
N TYR A 326 4.72 2.83 -6.96
CA TYR A 326 4.18 3.62 -5.85
C TYR A 326 2.63 3.63 -5.79
N ILE A 327 1.94 3.04 -6.78
CA ILE A 327 0.47 3.10 -6.87
C ILE A 327 -0.20 2.44 -5.66
N GLN A 328 0.31 1.29 -5.23
CA GLN A 328 -0.21 0.57 -4.06
C GLN A 328 -0.08 1.39 -2.78
N THR A 329 1.12 1.94 -2.52
CA THR A 329 1.40 2.80 -1.36
C THR A 329 0.50 4.02 -1.34
N ARG A 330 0.32 4.68 -2.49
CA ARG A 330 -0.61 5.82 -2.62
C ARG A 330 -2.05 5.43 -2.31
N SER A 331 -2.53 4.29 -2.83
CA SER A 331 -3.89 3.82 -2.53
C SER A 331 -4.04 3.59 -1.03
N SER A 332 -3.12 2.82 -0.45
CA SER A 332 -3.13 2.49 0.98
C SER A 332 -3.10 3.74 1.85
N LEU A 333 -2.31 4.76 1.48
CA LEU A 333 -2.30 6.05 2.16
C LEU A 333 -3.67 6.72 2.16
N ILE A 334 -4.30 6.85 0.99
CA ILE A 334 -5.62 7.50 0.88
C ILE A 334 -6.67 6.70 1.66
N ASP A 335 -6.61 5.38 1.58
CA ASP A 335 -7.58 4.47 2.20
C ASP A 335 -7.49 4.53 3.73
N VAL A 336 -6.28 4.40 4.29
CA VAL A 336 -6.06 4.49 5.74
C VAL A 336 -6.41 5.89 6.26
N LEU A 337 -6.03 6.95 5.55
CA LEU A 337 -6.39 8.33 5.93
C LEU A 337 -7.90 8.56 6.02
N LYS A 338 -8.65 8.03 5.04
CA LYS A 338 -10.12 8.11 5.08
C LYS A 338 -10.70 7.31 6.24
N GLU A 339 -10.11 6.16 6.57
CA GLU A 339 -10.58 5.34 7.68
C GLU A 339 -10.27 5.98 9.03
N LEU A 340 -9.09 6.59 9.20
CA LEU A 340 -8.73 7.37 10.39
C LEU A 340 -9.70 8.53 10.63
N ASP A 341 -10.11 9.25 9.58
CA ASP A 341 -11.13 10.31 9.66
C ASP A 341 -12.50 9.75 10.09
N ALA A 342 -12.91 8.64 9.49
CA ALA A 342 -14.20 8.02 9.75
C ALA A 342 -14.33 7.43 11.16
N VAL A 343 -13.29 6.73 11.63
CA VAL A 343 -13.27 6.09 12.96
C VAL A 343 -12.91 7.09 14.06
N GLY A 344 -11.98 8.01 13.80
CA GLY A 344 -11.55 9.04 14.76
C GLY A 344 -12.65 10.06 15.09
N GLY A 345 -13.58 10.30 14.18
CA GLY A 345 -14.75 11.15 14.42
C GLY A 345 -14.36 12.59 14.74
N SER A 346 -14.71 13.08 15.94
CA SER A 346 -14.32 14.44 16.35
C SER A 346 -12.87 14.55 16.85
N ARG A 347 -12.18 13.43 17.07
CA ARG A 347 -10.82 13.40 17.64
C ARG A 347 -9.73 13.53 16.57
N VAL A 348 -10.04 13.15 15.34
CA VAL A 348 -9.11 13.22 14.21
C VAL A 348 -9.82 13.89 13.04
N GLN A 349 -9.15 14.85 12.42
CA GLN A 349 -9.62 15.48 11.20
C GLN A 349 -8.58 15.34 10.11
N VAL A 350 -8.98 14.74 8.99
CA VAL A 350 -8.08 14.48 7.87
C VAL A 350 -8.41 15.37 6.69
N ARG A 351 -7.37 15.98 6.10
CA ARG A 351 -7.46 16.75 4.87
C ARG A 351 -6.47 16.22 3.84
N ILE A 352 -7.00 15.55 2.82
CA ILE A 352 -6.22 15.06 1.69
C ILE A 352 -6.22 16.13 0.60
N GLN A 353 -5.04 16.62 0.24
CA GLN A 353 -4.83 17.61 -0.81
C GLN A 353 -4.17 16.94 -2.02
N ALA A 354 -4.80 17.05 -3.18
CA ALA A 354 -4.19 16.66 -4.44
C ALA A 354 -3.06 17.66 -4.78
N THR A 355 -1.83 17.19 -4.89
CA THR A 355 -0.65 18.07 -4.95
C THR A 355 0.16 17.85 -6.23
N GLU A 356 0.16 18.87 -7.09
CA GLU A 356 0.98 18.94 -8.32
C GLU A 356 2.14 19.93 -8.13
N MET A 357 3.27 19.74 -8.82
CA MET A 357 4.54 20.47 -8.58
C MET A 357 4.46 22.00 -8.51
N TYR A 358 3.52 22.61 -9.24
CA TYR A 358 3.34 24.07 -9.33
C TYR A 358 1.99 24.55 -8.80
N SER A 359 1.30 23.71 -8.03
CA SER A 359 0.02 24.03 -7.38
C SER A 359 0.21 24.90 -6.12
N PRO A 360 -0.80 25.66 -5.68
CA PRO A 360 -0.76 26.37 -4.41
C PRO A 360 -0.59 25.39 -3.22
N GLU A 361 -1.16 24.20 -3.31
CA GLU A 361 -1.02 23.12 -2.33
C GLU A 361 0.45 22.67 -2.19
N ALA A 362 1.19 22.56 -3.29
CA ALA A 362 2.63 22.23 -3.25
C ALA A 362 3.47 23.36 -2.64
N ARG A 363 3.03 24.61 -2.76
CA ARG A 363 3.67 25.73 -2.07
C ARG A 363 3.39 25.69 -0.57
N GLU A 364 2.15 25.41 -0.16
CA GLU A 364 1.82 25.21 1.26
C GLU A 364 2.63 24.05 1.87
N ALA A 365 2.70 22.90 1.21
CA ALA A 365 3.48 21.76 1.66
C ALA A 365 4.95 22.13 1.95
N ARG A 366 5.60 22.84 1.02
CA ARG A 366 7.01 23.24 1.16
C ARG A 366 7.21 24.34 2.21
N ASP A 367 6.42 25.41 2.14
CA ASP A 367 6.67 26.62 2.92
C ASP A 367 6.22 26.45 4.38
N ARG A 368 5.16 25.67 4.63
CA ARG A 368 4.61 25.45 5.98
C ARG A 368 5.20 24.23 6.67
N PHE A 369 5.34 23.12 5.95
CA PHE A 369 5.69 21.81 6.53
C PHE A 369 7.04 21.27 6.05
N GLY A 370 7.73 21.95 5.13
CA GLY A 370 9.00 21.46 4.57
C GLY A 370 8.87 20.21 3.69
N ILE A 371 7.65 19.87 3.26
CA ILE A 371 7.37 18.70 2.41
C ILE A 371 7.77 19.01 0.97
N THR A 372 8.79 18.32 0.45
CA THR A 372 9.32 18.49 -0.90
C THR A 372 8.99 17.29 -1.79
N PRO A 373 8.87 17.48 -3.12
CA PRO A 373 8.68 16.36 -4.04
C PRO A 373 9.93 15.50 -4.11
N ARG A 374 9.73 14.21 -4.39
CA ARG A 374 10.81 13.27 -4.66
C ARG A 374 10.75 12.78 -6.10
N GLU A 375 11.92 12.67 -6.71
CA GLU A 375 12.08 12.07 -8.04
C GLU A 375 12.07 10.55 -7.91
N LEU A 376 11.09 9.91 -8.55
CA LEU A 376 10.96 8.46 -8.61
C LEU A 376 11.16 7.97 -10.06
N PRO A 377 11.86 6.83 -10.28
CA PRO A 377 12.01 6.25 -11.59
C PRO A 377 10.65 5.81 -12.18
N ASP A 378 10.36 6.20 -13.41
CA ASP A 378 9.22 5.71 -14.18
C ASP A 378 9.68 4.63 -15.17
N LEU A 379 9.44 3.37 -14.82
CA LEU A 379 9.86 2.20 -15.60
C LEU A 379 9.04 2.00 -16.90
N ARG A 380 7.96 2.78 -17.12
CA ARG A 380 7.06 2.60 -18.26
C ARG A 380 7.28 3.56 -19.41
N SER A 381 7.95 4.69 -19.21
CA SER A 381 8.16 5.67 -20.28
C SER A 381 9.41 5.36 -21.12
N ALA A 382 9.34 5.51 -22.45
CA ALA A 382 10.47 5.34 -23.37
C ALA A 382 11.66 6.24 -23.03
N ARG A 383 11.42 7.39 -22.40
CA ARG A 383 12.49 8.18 -21.78
C ARG A 383 12.76 7.58 -20.41
N SER A 384 14.02 7.37 -20.03
CA SER A 384 14.38 7.20 -18.63
C SER A 384 13.91 8.46 -17.88
N GLY A 385 12.68 8.41 -17.38
CA GLY A 385 11.93 9.57 -16.90
C GLY A 385 11.82 9.46 -15.40
N PHE A 386 12.20 10.53 -14.71
CA PHE A 386 11.87 10.67 -13.30
C PHE A 386 10.56 11.44 -13.20
N THR A 387 9.65 10.95 -12.37
CA THR A 387 8.42 11.67 -12.02
C THR A 387 8.59 12.27 -10.64
N ASN A 388 8.32 13.57 -10.51
CA ASN A 388 8.30 14.27 -9.24
C ASN A 388 6.98 14.00 -8.52
N VAL A 389 7.05 13.32 -7.38
CA VAL A 389 5.88 12.88 -6.60
C VAL A 389 5.88 13.55 -5.23
N PHE A 390 4.71 14.00 -4.78
CA PHE A 390 4.43 14.33 -3.39
C PHE A 390 3.71 13.15 -2.72
N ALA A 391 4.19 12.76 -1.55
CA ALA A 391 3.55 11.80 -0.66
C ALA A 391 3.91 12.14 0.79
N GLY A 392 3.73 13.41 1.17
CA GLY A 392 4.07 13.93 2.49
C GLY A 392 2.85 14.14 3.37
N ILE A 393 3.02 14.02 4.68
CA ILE A 393 1.93 14.06 5.66
C ILE A 393 2.39 14.92 6.84
N ALA A 394 1.57 15.88 7.24
CA ALA A 394 1.78 16.67 8.45
C ALA A 394 0.69 16.33 9.47
N VAL A 395 1.11 15.93 10.67
CA VAL A 395 0.23 15.62 11.80
C VAL A 395 0.44 16.69 12.86
N THR A 396 -0.64 17.35 13.27
CA THR A 396 -0.60 18.47 14.22
C THR A 396 -1.59 18.25 15.35
N CYS A 397 -1.16 18.44 16.60
CA CYS A 397 -2.00 18.33 17.78
C CYS A 397 -1.62 19.42 18.79
N GLY A 398 -2.42 20.47 18.90
CA GLY A 398 -2.06 21.63 19.71
C GLY A 398 -0.77 22.30 19.21
N PRO A 399 0.27 22.46 20.05
CA PRO A 399 1.57 23.01 19.63
C PRO A 399 2.51 21.97 18.99
N GLU A 400 2.22 20.68 19.14
CA GLU A 400 3.07 19.61 18.62
C GLU A 400 2.80 19.37 17.14
N GLU A 401 3.87 19.23 16.36
CA GLU A 401 3.84 18.97 14.92
C GLU A 401 4.83 17.85 14.58
N GLN A 402 4.34 16.84 13.88
CA GLN A 402 5.15 15.75 13.35
C GLN A 402 4.93 15.65 11.83
N VAL A 403 6.03 15.73 11.07
CA VAL A 403 5.97 15.71 9.59
C VAL A 403 6.67 14.48 9.03
N ILE A 404 5.96 13.75 8.17
CA ILE A 404 6.52 12.78 7.23
C ILE A 404 6.79 13.52 5.93
N GLY A 405 8.06 13.84 5.66
CA GLY A 405 8.45 14.56 4.44
C GLY A 405 8.13 13.82 3.15
N PHE A 406 8.28 12.49 3.16
CA PHE A 406 7.89 11.61 2.07
C PHE A 406 7.67 10.19 2.61
N LEU A 407 6.55 9.57 2.25
CA LEU A 407 6.23 8.20 2.63
C LEU A 407 7.00 7.22 1.73
N ASP A 408 7.94 6.46 2.28
CA ASP A 408 8.69 5.45 1.52
C ASP A 408 7.82 4.19 1.28
N THR A 409 8.10 3.45 0.20
CA THR A 409 7.51 2.12 -0.01
C THR A 409 8.12 1.10 0.96
N GLY A 410 7.39 0.06 1.37
CA GLY A 410 7.93 -1.10 2.09
C GLY A 410 7.48 -1.26 3.54
N LEU A 411 7.23 -0.16 4.28
CA LEU A 411 6.53 -0.24 5.57
C LEU A 411 5.02 -0.05 5.35
N PRO A 412 4.15 -0.71 6.14
CA PRO A 412 2.72 -0.46 6.08
C PRO A 412 2.39 1.00 6.36
N VAL A 413 1.50 1.58 5.55
CA VAL A 413 1.13 2.99 5.67
C VAL A 413 0.42 3.29 7.00
N GLU A 414 -0.38 2.34 7.48
CA GLU A 414 -1.04 2.43 8.78
C GLU A 414 -0.02 2.60 9.91
N TYR A 415 1.06 1.83 9.91
CA TYR A 415 2.13 1.96 10.90
C TYR A 415 2.76 3.37 10.89
N GLU A 416 3.15 3.87 9.72
CA GLU A 416 3.78 5.20 9.58
C GLU A 416 2.86 6.33 10.08
N LEU A 417 1.57 6.25 9.75
CA LEU A 417 0.56 7.21 10.18
C LEU A 417 0.32 7.15 11.69
N VAL A 418 0.13 5.94 12.25
CA VAL A 418 -0.18 5.74 13.67
C VAL A 418 1.01 6.11 14.54
N ARG A 419 2.24 5.81 14.10
CA ARG A 419 3.46 6.28 14.77
C ARG A 419 3.50 7.80 14.84
N SER A 420 3.28 8.48 13.71
CA SER A 420 3.28 9.95 13.66
C SER A 420 2.14 10.55 14.48
N LEU A 421 0.97 9.91 14.48
CA LEU A 421 -0.16 10.27 15.31
C LEU A 421 0.16 10.15 16.80
N ARG A 422 0.79 9.05 17.21
CA ARG A 422 1.15 8.79 18.61
C ARG A 422 2.16 9.80 19.09
N VAL A 423 3.17 10.10 18.27
CA VAL A 423 4.20 11.09 18.58
C VAL A 423 3.63 12.51 18.68
N ALA A 424 2.68 12.87 17.82
CA ALA A 424 2.03 14.19 17.89
C ALA A 424 1.04 14.28 19.07
N ALA A 425 0.38 13.17 19.45
CA ALA A 425 -0.65 13.15 20.48
C ALA A 425 -0.13 12.89 21.90
N ARG A 426 0.93 12.08 22.07
CA ARG A 426 1.58 11.74 23.34
C ARG A 426 2.97 12.34 23.36
N ALA A 427 3.23 13.22 24.33
CA ALA A 427 4.48 13.96 24.42
C ALA A 427 5.68 13.09 24.86
N ASP A 428 5.43 12.01 25.60
CA ASP A 428 6.49 11.19 26.19
C ASP A 428 6.89 10.03 25.26
N ARG A 429 8.18 10.00 24.88
CA ARG A 429 8.79 8.93 24.07
C ARG A 429 9.75 8.13 24.94
N ALA A 430 9.84 6.83 24.70
CA ALA A 430 10.88 6.02 25.32
C ALA A 430 12.28 6.50 24.90
N LYS A 431 13.22 6.48 25.83
CA LYS A 431 14.58 6.97 25.66
C LYS A 431 15.51 5.83 25.25
N LEU A 432 16.08 5.96 24.06
CA LEU A 432 16.94 4.96 23.43
C LEU A 432 18.38 5.44 23.44
N GLY A 433 19.27 4.69 24.08
CA GLY A 433 20.71 4.94 24.04
C GLY A 433 21.35 4.22 22.87
N ILE A 434 22.16 4.91 22.05
CA ILE A 434 23.08 4.24 21.11
C ILE A 434 24.49 4.40 21.62
N LEU A 435 25.16 3.29 21.89
CA LEU A 435 26.53 3.27 22.36
C LEU A 435 27.49 3.75 21.27
N ALA A 436 28.36 4.71 21.61
CA ALA A 436 29.34 5.26 20.69
C ALA A 436 30.50 4.26 20.45
N THR A 437 30.41 3.51 19.35
CA THR A 437 31.43 2.57 18.86
C THR A 437 32.12 3.07 17.59
N GLU A 438 33.12 2.36 17.08
CA GLU A 438 33.83 2.78 15.84
C GLU A 438 32.95 2.72 14.57
N VAL A 439 31.77 2.10 14.66
CA VAL A 439 30.75 2.11 13.58
C VAL A 439 30.21 3.52 13.32
N ARG A 440 30.15 4.35 14.37
CA ARG A 440 29.66 5.74 14.32
C ARG A 440 28.25 5.84 13.70
N LEU A 441 27.27 5.14 14.27
CA LEU A 441 25.87 5.16 13.81
C LEU A 441 25.23 6.56 13.81
N PHE A 442 25.68 7.44 14.70
CA PHE A 442 25.29 8.86 14.77
C PHE A 442 25.95 9.74 13.70
N GLY A 443 26.81 9.18 12.87
CA GLY A 443 27.65 9.94 11.95
C GLY A 443 28.76 10.71 12.67
N GLY A 444 29.23 11.79 12.07
CA GLY A 444 30.22 12.69 12.66
C GLY A 444 31.36 13.04 11.72
N PHE A 445 32.18 14.00 12.14
CA PHE A 445 33.33 14.45 11.35
C PHE A 445 34.53 13.52 11.55
N ASP A 446 35.05 12.98 10.46
CA ASP A 446 36.28 12.20 10.48
C ASP A 446 37.47 13.13 10.20
N PHE A 447 38.18 13.51 11.27
CA PHE A 447 39.35 14.40 11.19
C PHE A 447 40.51 13.82 10.37
N ASN A 448 40.57 12.49 10.20
CA ASN A 448 41.64 11.87 9.43
C ASN A 448 41.39 11.98 7.92
N THR A 449 40.14 11.85 7.49
CA THR A 449 39.75 11.94 6.07
C THR A 449 39.24 13.33 5.68
N MET A 450 39.05 14.23 6.66
CA MET A 450 38.41 15.54 6.49
C MET A 450 37.00 15.44 5.88
N GLN A 451 36.30 14.32 6.13
CA GLN A 451 34.97 14.06 5.59
C GLN A 451 33.92 14.05 6.72
N SER A 452 32.77 14.66 6.45
CA SER A 452 31.59 14.55 7.30
C SER A 452 30.81 13.30 6.94
N ARG A 453 30.58 12.40 7.90
CA ARG A 453 29.73 11.23 7.72
C ARG A 453 28.32 11.53 8.22
N GLN A 454 27.33 11.22 7.39
CA GLN A 454 25.92 11.32 7.77
C GLN A 454 25.57 10.22 8.79
N PRO A 455 24.58 10.45 9.68
CA PRO A 455 23.99 9.39 10.47
C PRO A 455 23.46 8.26 9.58
N TRP A 456 23.49 7.03 10.07
CA TRP A 456 22.92 5.90 9.35
C TRP A 456 21.39 6.02 9.29
N ALA A 457 20.77 5.55 8.21
CA ALA A 457 19.31 5.60 8.07
C ALA A 457 18.56 4.88 9.21
N MET A 458 19.15 3.85 9.83
CA MET A 458 18.57 3.20 11.02
C MET A 458 18.41 4.17 12.20
N THR A 459 19.39 5.06 12.41
CA THR A 459 19.38 6.05 13.49
C THR A 459 18.27 7.07 13.25
N GLU A 460 18.13 7.52 12.01
CA GLU A 460 17.05 8.43 11.60
C GLU A 460 15.68 7.77 11.68
N GLU A 461 15.58 6.47 11.41
CA GLU A 461 14.32 5.71 11.55
C GLU A 461 13.91 5.56 13.03
N LEU A 462 14.86 5.32 13.94
CA LEU A 462 14.59 5.27 15.39
C LEU A 462 14.17 6.63 15.96
N ARG A 463 14.80 7.73 15.52
CA ARG A 463 14.46 9.10 15.94
C ARG A 463 13.02 9.51 15.64
N LYS A 464 12.36 8.83 14.69
CA LYS A 464 10.93 9.06 14.40
C LYS A 464 10.00 8.55 15.51
N GLN A 465 10.46 7.62 16.35
CA GLN A 465 9.65 6.97 17.39
C GLN A 465 10.17 7.24 18.81
N TYR A 466 11.50 7.24 18.98
CA TYR A 466 12.19 7.27 20.26
C TYR A 466 12.92 8.60 20.49
N ASP A 467 13.16 8.94 21.76
CA ASP A 467 14.16 9.96 22.10
C ASP A 467 15.55 9.32 22.06
N VAL A 468 16.27 9.51 20.96
CA VAL A 468 17.53 8.81 20.69
C VAL A 468 18.71 9.64 21.17
N VAL A 469 19.41 9.15 22.19
CA VAL A 469 20.61 9.78 22.76
C VAL A 469 21.86 8.95 22.46
N GLN A 470 22.99 9.63 22.25
CA GLN A 470 24.28 8.96 22.10
C GLN A 470 24.90 8.74 23.48
N VAL A 471 25.32 7.51 23.78
CA VAL A 471 25.94 7.14 25.05
C VAL A 471 27.43 6.93 24.85
N GLN A 472 28.26 7.62 25.62
CA GLN A 472 29.72 7.45 25.56
C GLN A 472 30.15 6.24 26.41
N PRO A 473 30.99 5.32 25.90
CA PRO A 473 31.40 4.13 26.65
C PRO A 473 32.27 4.44 27.88
N GLN A 474 32.87 5.64 27.93
CA GLN A 474 33.72 6.11 29.03
C GLN A 474 32.93 6.84 30.12
N GLU A 475 31.68 7.22 29.89
CA GLU A 475 30.83 7.92 30.85
C GLU A 475 29.87 6.94 31.52
N ASP A 476 29.23 7.37 32.61
CA ASP A 476 28.16 6.57 33.23
C ASP A 476 26.93 6.54 32.31
N TYR A 477 26.28 5.38 32.26
CA TYR A 477 25.09 5.19 31.44
C TYR A 477 23.92 5.95 32.11
N PRO A 478 23.11 6.71 31.36
CA PRO A 478 21.96 7.39 31.95
C PRO A 478 20.96 6.41 32.58
N ASP A 479 20.50 6.70 33.79
CA ASP A 479 19.58 5.85 34.56
C ASP A 479 18.16 5.79 33.94
N ASP A 480 17.84 6.72 33.05
CA ASP A 480 16.54 6.87 32.41
C ASP A 480 16.48 6.26 31.00
N LEU A 481 17.41 5.36 30.66
CA LEU A 481 17.38 4.62 29.40
C LEU A 481 16.41 3.44 29.47
N ASP A 482 15.45 3.39 28.54
CA ASP A 482 14.54 2.26 28.39
C ASP A 482 15.22 1.10 27.64
N VAL A 483 16.12 1.40 26.71
CA VAL A 483 16.85 0.40 25.91
C VAL A 483 18.19 0.93 25.39
N LEU A 484 19.19 0.05 25.29
CA LEU A 484 20.51 0.33 24.73
C LEU A 484 20.76 -0.43 23.42
N LEU A 485 21.24 0.25 22.39
CA LEU A 485 21.76 -0.34 21.16
C LEU A 485 23.30 -0.30 21.16
N ALA A 486 23.95 -1.46 21.13
CA ALA A 486 25.39 -1.60 21.04
C ALA A 486 25.80 -2.34 19.75
N ALA A 487 26.26 -1.60 18.75
CA ALA A 487 26.69 -2.15 17.45
C ALA A 487 28.21 -2.28 17.35
N LEU A 488 28.70 -3.48 17.03
CA LEU A 488 30.12 -3.87 17.05
C LEU A 488 30.83 -3.48 18.35
N PRO A 489 30.34 -3.95 19.52
CA PRO A 489 30.99 -3.68 20.81
C PRO A 489 32.43 -4.21 20.86
N ASN A 490 32.81 -5.15 20.00
CA ASN A 490 34.21 -5.60 19.85
C ASN A 490 35.19 -4.47 19.52
N THR A 491 34.72 -3.30 19.07
CA THR A 491 35.57 -2.13 18.80
C THR A 491 35.94 -1.32 20.05
N LEU A 492 35.25 -1.57 21.17
CA LEU A 492 35.53 -1.00 22.49
C LEU A 492 36.86 -1.52 23.06
N THR A 493 37.40 -0.82 24.03
CA THR A 493 38.49 -1.32 24.89
C THR A 493 37.95 -2.28 25.95
N GLN A 494 38.82 -3.09 26.58
CA GLN A 494 38.36 -4.04 27.61
C GLN A 494 37.63 -3.37 28.79
N PRO A 495 38.10 -2.24 29.38
CA PRO A 495 37.38 -1.59 30.47
C PRO A 495 35.99 -1.07 30.06
N GLU A 496 35.85 -0.59 28.82
CA GLU A 496 34.56 -0.16 28.27
C GLU A 496 33.61 -1.35 28.07
N MET A 497 34.15 -2.50 27.62
CA MET A 497 33.40 -3.75 27.47
C MET A 497 32.94 -4.30 28.83
N ASP A 498 33.79 -4.22 29.85
CA ASP A 498 33.46 -4.67 31.21
C ASP A 498 32.28 -3.85 31.78
N ARG A 499 32.25 -2.53 31.53
CA ARG A 499 31.11 -1.66 31.91
C ARG A 499 29.83 -1.99 31.14
N LEU A 500 29.93 -2.25 29.83
CA LEU A 500 28.78 -2.71 29.06
C LEU A 500 28.23 -4.04 29.61
N THR A 501 29.13 -4.94 30.01
CA THR A 501 28.76 -6.23 30.62
C THR A 501 28.02 -6.02 31.93
N GLU A 502 28.49 -5.13 32.80
CA GLU A 502 27.83 -4.77 34.07
C GLU A 502 26.45 -4.12 33.85
N TYR A 503 26.33 -3.25 32.83
CA TYR A 503 25.06 -2.64 32.44
C TYR A 503 24.02 -3.70 32.00
N ILE A 504 24.42 -4.65 31.15
CA ILE A 504 23.53 -5.73 30.70
C ILE A 504 23.19 -6.67 31.86
N ALA A 505 24.16 -7.00 32.73
CA ALA A 505 23.96 -7.86 33.89
C ALA A 505 22.99 -7.25 34.92
N SER A 506 22.84 -5.92 34.93
CA SER A 506 21.86 -5.21 35.77
C SER A 506 20.40 -5.38 35.30
N GLY A 507 20.18 -6.06 34.18
CA GLY A 507 18.85 -6.34 33.63
C GLY A 507 18.35 -5.28 32.64
N ASN A 508 19.20 -4.33 32.26
CA ASN A 508 18.83 -3.26 31.33
C ASN A 508 18.66 -3.80 29.90
N PRO A 509 17.50 -3.59 29.23
CA PRO A 509 17.25 -4.10 27.89
C PRO A 509 18.31 -3.64 26.89
N THR A 510 18.93 -4.58 26.19
CA THR A 510 20.03 -4.28 25.26
C THR A 510 19.90 -5.06 23.95
N LEU A 511 20.02 -4.36 22.82
CA LEU A 511 20.22 -4.94 21.49
C LEU A 511 21.70 -4.89 21.15
N LEU A 512 22.30 -6.06 20.93
CA LEU A 512 23.71 -6.20 20.64
C LEU A 512 23.89 -6.73 19.20
N LEU A 513 24.53 -5.92 18.35
CA LEU A 513 24.84 -6.29 16.97
C LEU A 513 26.32 -6.67 16.88
N THR A 514 26.60 -7.94 16.62
CA THR A 514 27.95 -8.46 16.36
C THR A 514 28.07 -8.85 14.90
N ASP A 515 29.27 -8.86 14.35
CA ASP A 515 29.46 -9.24 12.96
C ASP A 515 30.87 -9.82 12.76
N PRO A 516 31.01 -11.03 12.19
CA PRO A 516 32.33 -11.58 11.88
C PRO A 516 33.02 -10.85 10.72
N LEU A 517 32.27 -10.27 9.77
CA LEU A 517 32.78 -9.65 8.55
C LEU A 517 31.85 -8.49 8.10
N PRO A 518 32.00 -7.29 8.69
CA PRO A 518 31.27 -6.11 8.26
C PRO A 518 31.69 -5.70 6.84
N SER A 519 30.77 -5.79 5.87
CA SER A 519 31.04 -5.55 4.45
C SER A 519 31.37 -4.10 4.13
N PHE A 520 30.85 -3.14 4.90
CA PHE A 520 31.17 -1.71 4.73
C PHE A 520 32.57 -1.33 5.23
N ASN A 521 33.14 -2.09 6.19
CA ASN A 521 34.50 -1.86 6.68
C ASN A 521 35.09 -3.11 7.35
N LEU A 522 35.85 -3.89 6.56
CA LEU A 522 36.49 -5.13 6.99
C LEU A 522 37.42 -4.96 8.21
N ALA A 523 38.01 -3.78 8.42
CA ALA A 523 38.91 -3.54 9.55
C ALA A 523 38.21 -3.54 10.93
N LEU A 524 36.89 -3.38 10.94
CA LEU A 524 36.08 -3.46 12.16
C LEU A 524 35.84 -4.90 12.61
N SER A 525 36.05 -5.89 11.73
CA SER A 525 35.93 -7.31 12.06
C SER A 525 36.70 -7.66 13.34
N PRO A 526 36.15 -8.45 14.26
CA PRO A 526 36.88 -8.91 15.44
C PRO A 526 38.11 -9.77 15.10
N SER A 527 38.17 -10.34 13.90
CA SER A 527 39.33 -11.10 13.40
C SER A 527 40.51 -10.20 12.98
N GLU A 528 40.30 -8.88 12.88
CA GLU A 528 41.33 -7.89 12.53
C GLU A 528 41.83 -7.09 13.74
N GLN A 529 43.11 -6.74 13.73
CA GLN A 529 43.71 -5.88 14.76
C GLN A 529 43.21 -4.43 14.61
N LYS A 530 43.07 -3.71 15.73
CA LYS A 530 42.74 -2.28 15.71
C LYS A 530 43.82 -1.54 14.89
N GLY A 531 43.43 -0.74 13.90
CA GLY A 531 44.38 -0.05 13.02
C GLY A 531 45.15 -0.93 12.02
N ALA A 532 44.71 -2.17 11.75
CA ALA A 532 45.35 -3.08 10.78
C ALA A 532 45.48 -2.51 9.36
N SER A 533 44.65 -1.52 9.00
CA SER A 533 44.69 -0.81 7.72
C SER A 533 45.73 0.32 7.65
N ALA A 534 46.56 0.50 8.68
CA ALA A 534 47.66 1.46 8.66
C ALA A 534 48.76 1.00 7.67
N ASN A 535 49.24 1.93 6.85
CA ASN A 535 50.28 1.65 5.86
C ASN A 535 51.56 1.18 6.58
N PRO A 536 52.06 -0.05 6.34
CA PRO A 536 53.25 -0.58 7.01
C PRO A 536 54.53 0.21 6.70
N PHE A 537 54.49 1.12 5.72
CA PHE A 537 55.58 2.03 5.36
C PHE A 537 55.44 3.44 5.96
N ALA A 538 54.36 3.75 6.67
CA ALA A 538 54.29 4.94 7.51
C ALA A 538 55.21 4.73 8.72
N GLY A 539 56.21 5.59 8.90
CA GLY A 539 57.26 5.39 9.91
C GLY A 539 56.73 5.24 11.35
N ASN A 540 57.63 4.85 12.25
CA ASN A 540 57.50 4.55 13.70
C ASN A 540 56.74 5.57 14.61
N GLN A 541 55.90 6.46 14.08
CA GLN A 541 55.18 7.49 14.83
C GLN A 541 53.71 7.13 15.13
N GLN A 542 53.23 5.94 14.77
CA GLN A 542 51.88 5.50 15.15
C GLN A 542 51.91 4.78 16.51
N PRO A 543 51.07 5.19 17.49
CA PRO A 543 50.97 4.50 18.77
C PRO A 543 50.58 3.03 18.57
N ALA A 544 51.07 2.16 19.45
CA ALA A 544 50.73 0.74 19.41
C ALA A 544 49.20 0.57 19.46
N PRO A 545 48.61 -0.23 18.56
CA PRO A 545 47.17 -0.38 18.50
C PRO A 545 46.64 -1.02 19.79
N VAL A 546 45.65 -0.36 20.40
CA VAL A 546 44.98 -0.86 21.61
C VAL A 546 44.22 -2.15 21.26
N PRO A 547 44.32 -3.23 22.05
CA PRO A 547 43.55 -4.43 21.83
C PRO A 547 42.04 -4.16 21.81
N LYS A 548 41.33 -4.85 20.91
CA LYS A 548 39.86 -4.89 20.87
C LYS A 548 39.34 -5.63 22.11
N GLY A 549 38.18 -5.22 22.63
CA GLY A 549 37.53 -5.85 23.78
C GLY A 549 37.06 -7.28 23.49
N ASP A 550 37.06 -8.12 24.52
CA ASP A 550 36.68 -9.54 24.41
C ASP A 550 35.15 -9.73 24.33
N ILE A 551 34.63 -9.62 23.12
CA ILE A 551 33.20 -9.86 22.84
C ILE A 551 32.80 -11.33 23.03
N GLN A 552 33.73 -12.27 22.85
CA GLN A 552 33.44 -13.69 23.04
C GLN A 552 33.26 -14.00 24.53
N GLY A 553 34.07 -13.38 25.39
CA GLY A 553 33.91 -13.38 26.84
C GLY A 553 32.57 -12.81 27.28
N LEU A 554 32.20 -11.62 26.78
CA LEU A 554 30.91 -10.98 27.09
C LEU A 554 29.73 -11.90 26.74
N LEU A 555 29.65 -12.39 25.51
CA LEU A 555 28.53 -13.22 25.06
C LEU A 555 28.45 -14.54 25.83
N ARG A 556 29.60 -15.18 26.11
CA ARG A 556 29.65 -16.41 26.89
C ARG A 556 29.15 -16.19 28.32
N GLY A 557 29.40 -15.01 28.90
CA GLY A 557 28.90 -14.60 30.21
C GLY A 557 27.37 -14.59 30.31
N PHE A 558 26.67 -14.38 29.18
CA PHE A 558 25.21 -14.43 29.08
C PHE A 558 24.69 -15.70 28.40
N GLY A 559 25.46 -16.79 28.40
CA GLY A 559 25.00 -18.07 27.85
C GLY A 559 25.03 -18.20 26.31
N VAL A 560 25.67 -17.25 25.61
CA VAL A 560 25.77 -17.24 24.14
C VAL A 560 27.19 -17.59 23.70
N GLU A 561 27.34 -18.67 22.96
CA GLU A 561 28.56 -19.02 22.25
C GLU A 561 28.56 -18.38 20.85
N TRP A 562 29.55 -17.53 20.60
CA TRP A 562 29.79 -16.91 19.30
C TRP A 562 31.27 -17.04 18.92
N THR A 563 31.55 -17.43 17.69
CA THR A 563 32.93 -17.58 17.18
C THR A 563 33.20 -16.53 16.11
N PRO A 564 34.03 -15.50 16.38
CA PRO A 564 34.18 -14.33 15.50
C PRO A 564 34.72 -14.61 14.08
N GLY A 565 35.34 -15.77 13.88
CA GLY A 565 35.96 -16.16 12.61
C GLY A 565 35.11 -17.08 11.75
N LEU A 566 33.86 -17.38 12.12
CA LEU A 566 32.97 -18.30 11.40
C LEU A 566 31.79 -17.55 10.80
N ILE A 567 31.64 -17.66 9.49
CA ILE A 567 30.60 -17.00 8.68
C ILE A 567 29.66 -18.07 8.14
N VAL A 568 28.37 -17.87 8.30
CA VAL A 568 27.31 -18.74 7.79
C VAL A 568 27.11 -18.46 6.30
N TRP A 569 26.91 -19.52 5.53
CA TRP A 569 26.50 -19.44 4.12
C TRP A 569 25.37 -20.43 3.86
N ASP A 570 24.50 -20.10 2.91
CA ASP A 570 23.32 -20.87 2.55
C ASP A 570 23.22 -21.00 1.01
N GLN A 571 22.78 -22.16 0.51
CA GLN A 571 22.54 -22.34 -0.93
C GLN A 571 21.19 -21.76 -1.37
N TYR A 572 20.28 -21.53 -0.43
CA TYR A 572 18.96 -21.03 -0.75
C TYR A 572 19.00 -19.55 -1.19
N ASN A 573 18.50 -19.30 -2.40
CA ASN A 573 18.25 -17.96 -2.92
C ASN A 573 16.92 -17.97 -3.70
N PRO A 574 15.87 -17.31 -3.20
CA PRO A 574 14.56 -17.31 -3.84
C PRO A 574 14.49 -16.39 -5.07
N HIS A 575 15.54 -15.63 -5.37
CA HIS A 575 15.57 -14.60 -6.40
C HIS A 575 16.53 -14.95 -7.54
N PRO A 576 16.02 -15.43 -8.69
CA PRO A 576 16.86 -15.77 -9.85
C PRO A 576 17.70 -14.60 -10.37
N GLY A 577 17.19 -13.38 -10.30
CA GLY A 577 17.92 -12.16 -10.69
C GLY A 577 19.14 -11.85 -9.81
N MET A 578 19.19 -12.43 -8.60
CA MET A 578 20.30 -12.28 -7.65
C MET A 578 21.14 -13.57 -7.52
N ALA A 579 21.04 -14.49 -8.49
CA ALA A 579 21.81 -15.74 -8.47
C ALA A 579 23.34 -15.54 -8.55
N HIS A 580 23.79 -14.33 -8.91
CA HIS A 580 25.20 -13.96 -8.95
C HIS A 580 25.78 -13.63 -7.56
N LEU A 581 24.92 -13.43 -6.53
CA LEU A 581 25.37 -13.14 -5.17
C LEU A 581 26.07 -14.36 -4.56
N PRO A 582 27.11 -14.15 -3.72
CA PRO A 582 27.79 -15.25 -3.06
C PRO A 582 26.86 -15.94 -2.03
N PRO A 583 26.99 -17.26 -1.80
CA PRO A 583 26.19 -18.01 -0.81
C PRO A 583 26.29 -17.48 0.63
N GLU A 584 27.32 -16.69 0.94
CA GLU A 584 27.46 -16.00 2.22
C GLU A 584 26.48 -14.82 2.39
N VAL A 585 25.74 -14.43 1.34
CA VAL A 585 24.53 -13.61 1.45
C VAL A 585 23.36 -14.55 1.70
N VAL A 586 22.94 -14.62 2.96
CA VAL A 586 21.96 -15.61 3.43
C VAL A 586 20.55 -15.03 3.35
N PHE A 587 19.69 -15.69 2.57
CA PHE A 587 18.26 -15.40 2.48
C PHE A 587 17.50 -16.28 3.48
N ALA A 588 17.00 -15.69 4.58
CA ALA A 588 16.14 -16.36 5.53
C ALA A 588 14.68 -16.16 5.10
N SER A 589 14.02 -17.25 4.69
CA SER A 589 12.60 -17.25 4.28
C SER A 589 12.02 -18.66 4.50
N PRO A 590 10.70 -18.83 4.70
CA PRO A 590 10.08 -20.14 4.91
C PRO A 590 10.33 -21.16 3.78
N GLY A 591 10.77 -20.71 2.59
CA GLY A 591 11.11 -21.59 1.47
C GLY A 591 12.49 -22.26 1.54
N ASN A 592 13.35 -21.93 2.51
CA ASN A 592 14.73 -22.45 2.64
C ASN A 592 14.84 -23.87 3.23
N GLU A 593 13.74 -24.64 3.19
CA GLU A 593 13.58 -25.98 3.74
C GLU A 593 13.73 -26.07 5.28
N ASN A 594 13.92 -24.97 6.00
CA ASN A 594 13.90 -24.94 7.46
C ASN A 594 12.58 -24.32 7.97
N PRO A 595 11.68 -25.12 8.60
CA PRO A 595 10.43 -24.61 9.15
C PRO A 595 10.64 -23.65 10.34
N ASP A 596 11.78 -23.77 11.03
CA ASP A 596 12.15 -22.97 12.20
C ASP A 596 13.01 -21.74 11.81
N THR A 597 13.04 -21.37 10.52
CA THR A 597 13.75 -20.18 10.02
C THR A 597 13.35 -18.92 10.75
N PHE A 598 12.06 -18.73 10.99
CA PHE A 598 11.53 -17.69 11.85
C PHE A 598 10.80 -18.34 13.01
N ASN A 599 11.16 -17.94 14.23
CA ASN A 599 10.45 -18.40 15.41
C ASN A 599 9.02 -17.84 15.41
N GLN A 600 8.04 -18.74 15.30
CA GLN A 600 6.61 -18.41 15.25
C GLN A 600 6.02 -18.06 16.62
N GLU A 601 6.70 -18.43 17.71
CA GLU A 601 6.28 -18.10 19.08
C GLU A 601 6.78 -16.71 19.50
N ALA A 602 7.89 -16.24 18.90
CA ALA A 602 8.44 -14.92 19.17
C ALA A 602 7.74 -13.84 18.32
N VAL A 603 7.07 -12.89 19.00
CA VAL A 603 6.35 -11.77 18.36
C VAL A 603 7.26 -10.96 17.43
N SER A 604 8.56 -10.86 17.74
CA SER A 604 9.54 -10.16 16.92
C SER A 604 9.79 -10.77 15.53
N THR A 605 9.47 -12.06 15.34
CA THR A 605 9.79 -12.81 14.11
C THR A 605 8.60 -13.50 13.47
N ALA A 606 7.50 -13.71 14.19
CA ALA A 606 6.36 -14.52 13.74
C ALA A 606 5.75 -14.06 12.40
N SER A 607 5.73 -12.75 12.13
CA SER A 607 5.12 -12.21 10.91
C SER A 607 6.09 -11.99 9.73
N LEU A 608 7.39 -12.25 9.91
CA LEU A 608 8.41 -11.96 8.89
C LEU A 608 8.34 -12.97 7.74
N GLN A 609 8.63 -12.50 6.53
CA GLN A 609 8.55 -13.32 5.30
C GLN A 609 9.92 -13.59 4.70
N GLU A 610 10.79 -12.58 4.70
CA GLU A 610 12.11 -12.68 4.11
C GLU A 610 13.08 -11.68 4.74
N LEU A 611 14.22 -12.17 5.22
CA LEU A 611 15.36 -11.37 5.67
C LEU A 611 16.59 -11.72 4.85
N VAL A 612 17.47 -10.74 4.67
CA VAL A 612 18.77 -10.95 4.02
C VAL A 612 19.86 -10.54 4.98
N PHE A 613 20.81 -11.45 5.20
CA PHE A 613 22.00 -11.20 6.01
C PHE A 613 23.23 -11.26 5.12
N ILE A 614 24.19 -10.38 5.36
CA ILE A 614 25.41 -10.28 4.54
C ILE A 614 26.58 -10.75 5.40
N PHE A 615 27.16 -11.91 5.06
CA PHE A 615 28.22 -12.55 5.84
C PHE A 615 27.89 -12.78 7.34
N PRO A 616 26.68 -13.25 7.72
CA PRO A 616 26.31 -13.41 9.13
C PRO A 616 27.19 -14.42 9.88
N GLY A 617 27.33 -14.24 11.18
CA GLY A 617 27.93 -15.20 12.11
C GLY A 617 26.92 -16.21 12.66
N ARG A 618 27.43 -17.18 13.42
CA ARG A 618 26.63 -18.21 14.10
C ARG A 618 26.57 -17.96 15.61
N LEU A 619 25.35 -17.94 16.15
CA LEU A 619 25.07 -18.00 17.59
C LEU A 619 24.72 -19.43 18.00
N GLN A 620 25.13 -19.81 19.21
CA GLN A 620 24.80 -21.10 19.80
C GLN A 620 24.62 -20.96 21.30
N HIS A 621 23.72 -21.75 21.89
CA HIS A 621 23.58 -21.81 23.33
C HIS A 621 24.78 -22.52 23.98
N THR A 622 25.36 -21.96 25.05
CA THR A 622 26.50 -22.58 25.76
C THR A 622 26.12 -23.84 26.55
N GLY A 623 24.83 -24.09 26.75
CA GLY A 623 24.33 -25.18 27.59
C GLY A 623 24.13 -24.80 29.06
N SER A 624 24.27 -23.51 29.42
CA SER A 624 23.95 -23.02 30.77
C SER A 624 22.46 -23.14 31.07
N ALA A 625 22.10 -23.45 32.32
CA ALA A 625 20.71 -23.42 32.78
C ALA A 625 20.26 -22.04 33.27
N ASP A 626 21.21 -21.11 33.44
CA ASP A 626 20.96 -19.78 34.04
C ASP A 626 20.28 -18.82 33.05
N PHE A 627 20.40 -19.09 31.75
CA PHE A 627 19.88 -18.29 30.67
C PHE A 627 19.02 -19.13 29.72
N THR A 628 17.88 -18.58 29.34
CA THR A 628 17.01 -19.11 28.29
C THR A 628 17.49 -18.51 26.96
N PHE A 629 17.92 -19.38 26.04
CA PHE A 629 18.30 -19.00 24.68
C PHE A 629 17.17 -19.32 23.71
N THR A 630 16.52 -18.28 23.20
CA THR A 630 15.43 -18.38 22.23
C THR A 630 15.96 -18.00 20.84
N PRO A 631 16.16 -18.97 19.92
CA PRO A 631 16.50 -18.66 18.54
C PRO A 631 15.38 -17.82 17.91
N LEU A 632 15.72 -16.73 17.23
CA LEU A 632 14.77 -15.87 16.52
C LEU A 632 14.80 -16.14 15.02
N VAL A 633 16.02 -16.18 14.45
CA VAL A 633 16.24 -16.39 13.02
C VAL A 633 17.32 -17.45 12.80
N GLN A 634 17.03 -18.38 11.90
CA GLN A 634 17.93 -19.46 11.51
C GLN A 634 18.12 -19.53 10.00
N SER A 635 19.28 -20.00 9.55
CA SER A 635 19.53 -20.32 8.14
C SER A 635 18.75 -21.55 7.67
N GLY A 636 18.75 -21.81 6.37
CA GLY A 636 18.24 -23.05 5.78
C GLY A 636 19.07 -24.27 6.18
N ILE A 637 18.54 -25.45 5.86
CA ILE A 637 19.19 -26.75 6.17
C ILE A 637 20.42 -26.97 5.29
N MET A 638 20.39 -26.52 4.04
CA MET A 638 21.47 -26.65 3.07
C MET A 638 22.54 -25.55 3.23
N SER A 639 22.99 -25.36 4.48
CA SER A 639 23.93 -24.32 4.88
C SER A 639 25.24 -24.90 5.45
N GLY A 640 26.22 -24.02 5.66
CA GLY A 640 27.52 -24.36 6.24
C GLY A 640 28.23 -23.16 6.84
N LEU A 641 29.47 -23.40 7.29
CA LEU A 641 30.34 -22.36 7.85
C LEU A 641 31.59 -22.21 7.00
N THR A 642 31.98 -20.95 6.77
CA THR A 642 33.22 -20.55 6.08
C THR A 642 34.07 -19.76 7.08
N ALA A 643 35.38 -20.03 7.10
CA ALA A 643 36.29 -19.31 7.99
C ALA A 643 36.65 -17.94 7.40
N TYR A 644 36.75 -16.90 8.25
CA TYR A 644 37.16 -15.55 7.87
C TYR A 644 38.43 -15.53 7.01
N SER A 645 39.44 -16.32 7.40
CA SER A 645 40.73 -16.42 6.69
C SER A 645 40.63 -17.01 5.27
N GLN A 646 39.50 -17.59 4.89
CA GLN A 646 39.24 -18.07 3.53
C GLN A 646 38.61 -16.98 2.64
N LEU A 647 37.86 -16.06 3.26
CA LEU A 647 37.15 -14.98 2.58
C LEU A 647 37.97 -13.70 2.49
N VAL A 648 38.88 -13.48 3.44
CA VAL A 648 39.68 -12.25 3.52
C VAL A 648 41.16 -12.57 3.41
N GLN A 649 41.84 -11.86 2.50
CA GLN A 649 43.29 -11.90 2.34
C GLN A 649 43.88 -10.51 2.57
N ARG A 650 45.04 -10.46 3.23
CA ARG A 650 45.80 -9.21 3.36
C ARG A 650 46.61 -8.95 2.11
N ASN A 651 46.47 -7.75 1.57
CA ASN A 651 47.25 -7.26 0.45
C ASN A 651 48.65 -6.81 0.90
N PHE A 652 49.55 -6.62 -0.07
CA PHE A 652 50.94 -6.22 0.17
C PHE A 652 51.08 -4.89 0.92
N PHE A 653 50.09 -4.01 0.85
CA PHE A 653 50.06 -2.71 1.52
C PHE A 653 49.39 -2.75 2.91
N GLY A 654 49.13 -3.94 3.45
CA GLY A 654 48.54 -4.12 4.79
C GLY A 654 47.01 -4.02 4.85
N GLY A 655 46.33 -3.75 3.73
CA GLY A 655 44.87 -3.70 3.67
C GLY A 655 44.24 -5.08 3.50
N SER A 656 43.08 -5.30 4.10
CA SER A 656 42.30 -6.53 3.95
C SER A 656 41.39 -6.44 2.71
N GLN A 657 41.32 -7.50 1.90
CA GLN A 657 40.52 -7.57 0.69
C GLN A 657 39.71 -8.87 0.66
N LEU A 658 38.46 -8.78 0.21
CA LEU A 658 37.59 -9.95 0.00
C LEU A 658 38.01 -10.74 -1.24
N VAL A 659 38.06 -12.06 -1.09
CA VAL A 659 38.38 -13.02 -2.14
C VAL A 659 37.31 -14.12 -2.13
N LEU A 660 36.37 -14.04 -3.07
CA LEU A 660 35.21 -14.94 -3.15
C LEU A 660 35.38 -16.11 -4.15
N THR A 661 36.56 -16.25 -4.75
CA THR A 661 36.82 -17.22 -5.83
C THR A 661 37.36 -18.55 -5.30
N ASN A 662 36.87 -19.67 -5.86
CA ASN A 662 37.33 -21.04 -5.59
C ASN A 662 37.24 -21.53 -4.12
N ILE A 663 36.26 -21.06 -3.35
CA ILE A 663 36.02 -21.54 -1.98
C ILE A 663 35.26 -22.88 -2.02
N PRO A 664 35.82 -23.99 -1.50
CA PRO A 664 35.12 -25.27 -1.46
C PRO A 664 34.03 -25.25 -0.39
N ARG A 665 32.76 -25.20 -0.81
CA ARG A 665 31.60 -25.22 0.08
C ARG A 665 31.06 -26.64 0.21
N ARG A 666 30.90 -27.14 1.43
CA ARG A 666 30.24 -28.42 1.72
C ARG A 666 29.11 -28.19 2.71
N ALA A 667 27.88 -28.42 2.27
CA ALA A 667 26.70 -28.26 3.12
C ALA A 667 26.78 -29.24 4.29
N THR A 668 26.47 -28.74 5.47
CA THR A 668 26.50 -29.50 6.73
C THR A 668 25.15 -30.14 7.06
N GLN A 669 24.09 -29.83 6.29
CA GLN A 669 22.72 -30.29 6.51
C GLN A 669 22.15 -29.92 7.90
N ASN A 670 22.60 -28.79 8.46
CA ASN A 670 22.15 -28.25 9.74
C ASN A 670 21.73 -26.80 9.54
N ALA A 671 20.79 -26.32 10.35
CA ALA A 671 20.47 -24.90 10.44
C ALA A 671 21.40 -24.19 11.45
N TYR A 672 21.72 -22.92 11.18
CA TYR A 672 22.54 -22.08 12.04
C TYR A 672 21.74 -20.89 12.53
N THR A 673 21.76 -20.63 13.84
CA THR A 673 21.08 -19.46 14.43
C THR A 673 21.90 -18.20 14.18
N VAL A 674 21.27 -17.18 13.60
CA VAL A 674 21.89 -15.89 13.26
C VAL A 674 21.44 -14.79 14.23
N ALA A 675 20.22 -14.89 14.75
CA ALA A 675 19.69 -13.99 15.76
C ALA A 675 19.02 -14.77 16.90
N ALA A 676 19.18 -14.31 18.13
CA ALA A 676 18.60 -14.93 19.32
C ALA A 676 18.21 -13.89 20.38
N HIS A 677 17.21 -14.23 21.18
CA HIS A 677 16.81 -13.49 22.38
C HIS A 677 17.19 -14.29 23.61
N VAL A 678 17.83 -13.64 24.57
CA VAL A 678 18.35 -14.24 25.79
C VAL A 678 17.72 -13.57 26.99
N THR A 679 17.11 -14.39 27.85
CA THR A 679 16.53 -13.95 29.11
C THR A 679 17.01 -14.84 30.26
N GLY A 680 17.23 -14.29 31.45
CA GLY A 680 17.67 -15.12 32.58
C GLY A 680 18.19 -14.32 33.77
N ASN A 681 18.54 -15.00 34.86
CA ASN A 681 19.11 -14.36 36.04
C ASN A 681 20.63 -14.55 36.05
N ALA A 682 21.36 -13.44 36.07
CA ALA A 682 22.83 -13.45 36.10
C ALA A 682 23.41 -14.16 37.35
N ASP A 683 22.63 -14.34 38.41
CA ASP A 683 23.06 -14.91 39.70
C ASP A 683 22.66 -16.40 39.93
N GLY A 684 22.10 -17.10 38.94
CA GLY A 684 21.90 -18.57 39.02
C GLY A 684 20.87 -19.06 40.04
N THR A 685 20.02 -18.21 40.62
CA THR A 685 18.88 -18.65 41.45
C THR A 685 17.63 -18.80 40.60
N ALA A 686 17.36 -20.04 40.18
CA ALA A 686 16.11 -20.45 39.56
C ALA A 686 14.93 -20.19 40.52
N GLY A 687 14.03 -19.29 40.13
CA GLY A 687 12.75 -19.06 40.78
C GLY A 687 11.65 -19.12 39.74
N GLU A 688 10.99 -20.27 39.64
CA GLU A 688 9.80 -20.50 38.84
C GLU A 688 8.73 -19.43 39.13
N ARG A 689 8.29 -18.70 38.10
CA ARG A 689 6.91 -18.23 38.04
C ARG A 689 6.36 -18.53 36.65
N GLY A 690 5.44 -19.49 36.63
CA GLY A 690 4.56 -19.71 35.51
C GLY A 690 3.65 -18.51 35.28
N ASP A 691 3.26 -18.38 34.02
CA ASP A 691 2.17 -17.55 33.52
C ASP A 691 0.92 -17.65 34.41
N GLU A 692 0.60 -16.57 35.11
CA GLU A 692 -0.78 -16.25 35.47
C GLU A 692 -1.03 -14.76 35.18
N ARG A 693 -1.61 -14.52 34.00
CA ARG A 693 -2.27 -13.26 33.64
C ARG A 693 -3.41 -13.01 34.61
N ALA A 694 -3.32 -11.94 35.41
CA ALA A 694 -4.44 -11.40 36.16
C ALA A 694 -4.89 -10.08 35.53
N ALA A 695 -6.07 -10.14 34.91
CA ALA A 695 -6.88 -8.97 34.57
C ALA A 695 -7.33 -8.25 35.85
N GLY A 696 -7.36 -6.92 35.82
CA GLY A 696 -7.93 -6.10 36.89
C GLY A 696 -7.94 -4.61 36.54
N GLU A 697 -9.12 -4.11 36.20
CA GLU A 697 -9.47 -2.69 36.05
C GLU A 697 -9.34 -1.90 37.37
N GLY A 698 -9.13 -0.57 37.28
CA GLY A 698 -9.68 0.37 38.27
C GLY A 698 -8.75 1.42 38.91
N THR A 699 -8.76 2.63 38.34
CA THR A 699 -8.88 3.97 38.98
C THR A 699 -7.99 4.42 40.17
N ALA A 700 -7.29 5.55 39.90
CA ALA A 700 -7.12 6.79 40.69
C ALA A 700 -6.29 6.82 41.98
N GLY A 701 -5.42 7.83 42.11
CA GLY A 701 -5.01 8.41 43.39
C GLY A 701 -3.63 9.08 43.42
N GLU A 702 -3.61 10.41 43.51
CA GLU A 702 -2.47 11.20 43.99
C GLU A 702 -2.11 10.81 45.44
N GLY A 703 -0.81 10.81 45.80
CA GLY A 703 -0.39 10.68 47.20
C GLY A 703 1.11 10.44 47.45
N VAL A 704 1.86 11.54 47.57
CA VAL A 704 2.95 11.85 48.53
C VAL A 704 4.01 10.80 48.91
N ALA A 705 5.26 11.25 48.81
CA ALA A 705 6.53 10.68 49.28
C ALA A 705 6.53 9.99 50.66
N GLY A 706 7.31 8.92 50.74
CA GLY A 706 7.79 8.29 51.97
C GLY A 706 9.06 7.50 51.67
N ASP A 707 10.19 8.04 52.14
CA ASP A 707 11.53 7.47 52.16
C ASP A 707 11.57 6.28 53.14
N ASP A 708 12.11 5.14 52.71
CA ASP A 708 12.78 4.17 53.59
C ASP A 708 13.55 3.13 52.76
N ALA A 709 14.84 3.36 52.66
CA ALA A 709 15.83 2.45 52.11
C ALA A 709 16.17 1.34 53.12
N THR A 710 15.85 0.09 52.79
CA THR A 710 16.61 -1.09 53.23
C THR A 710 16.66 -2.13 52.11
N GLY A 711 17.87 -2.38 51.62
CA GLY A 711 18.15 -3.18 50.44
C GLY A 711 17.82 -4.66 50.56
N THR A 712 17.07 -5.13 49.58
CA THR A 712 17.23 -6.43 48.93
C THR A 712 17.09 -6.14 47.44
N GLY A 713 18.21 -6.08 46.71
CA GLY A 713 18.22 -5.82 45.27
C GLY A 713 17.41 -6.88 44.56
N VAL A 714 16.21 -6.52 44.11
CA VAL A 714 15.48 -7.31 43.13
C VAL A 714 16.20 -7.07 41.82
N HIS A 715 17.16 -7.93 41.49
CA HIS A 715 17.81 -7.88 40.19
C HIS A 715 16.78 -8.26 39.13
N THR A 716 16.53 -7.34 38.21
CA THR A 716 15.71 -7.58 37.02
C THR A 716 16.42 -8.63 36.17
N PRO A 717 15.70 -9.63 35.61
CA PRO A 717 16.33 -10.61 34.73
C PRO A 717 16.97 -9.91 33.52
N VAL A 718 18.10 -10.44 33.06
CA VAL A 718 18.78 -10.03 31.83
C VAL A 718 17.80 -10.09 30.67
N ASN A 719 17.79 -9.05 29.84
CA ASN A 719 17.00 -8.96 28.62
C ASN A 719 17.91 -8.53 27.46
N LEU A 720 18.41 -9.51 26.70
CA LEU A 720 19.45 -9.30 25.70
C LEU A 720 19.04 -9.90 24.35
N ALA A 721 18.90 -9.08 23.32
CA ALA A 721 18.78 -9.55 21.94
C ALA A 721 20.14 -9.47 21.25
N VAL A 722 20.56 -10.55 20.59
CA VAL A 722 21.83 -10.62 19.86
C VAL A 722 21.59 -10.96 18.40
N VAL A 723 22.14 -10.15 17.50
CA VAL A 723 22.17 -10.44 16.05
C VAL A 723 23.63 -10.56 15.62
N ALA A 724 23.97 -11.64 14.92
CA ALA A 724 25.31 -11.92 14.44
C ALA A 724 25.60 -11.32 13.04
N ASP A 725 24.95 -10.22 12.72
CA ASP A 725 25.21 -9.41 11.54
C ASP A 725 24.87 -7.95 11.87
N VAL A 726 25.70 -6.98 11.47
CA VAL A 726 25.35 -5.55 11.53
C VAL A 726 24.91 -5.02 10.16
N ASP A 727 25.28 -5.71 9.09
CA ASP A 727 25.01 -5.31 7.70
C ASP A 727 23.53 -5.45 7.34
N PHE A 728 22.77 -6.34 7.99
CA PHE A 728 21.33 -6.49 7.76
C PHE A 728 20.55 -5.19 7.99
N ALA A 729 21.06 -4.26 8.79
CA ALA A 729 20.45 -2.95 9.04
C ALA A 729 21.21 -1.79 8.35
N SER A 730 22.09 -2.08 7.40
CA SER A 730 22.88 -1.08 6.69
C SER A 730 22.07 -0.18 5.74
N GLN A 731 22.68 0.94 5.33
CA GLN A 731 22.10 1.93 4.42
C GLN A 731 21.54 1.31 3.12
N GLN A 732 22.17 0.25 2.62
CA GLN A 732 21.79 -0.42 1.38
C GLN A 732 20.34 -0.96 1.43
N PHE A 733 19.92 -1.54 2.56
CA PHE A 733 18.56 -2.06 2.71
C PHE A 733 17.50 -0.96 2.75
N PHE A 734 17.84 0.20 3.32
CA PHE A 734 16.97 1.38 3.25
C PHE A 734 16.84 1.92 1.83
N ASP A 735 17.92 1.89 1.04
CA ASP A 735 17.91 2.36 -0.34
C ASP A 735 17.17 1.38 -1.28
N ILE A 736 17.33 0.06 -1.09
CA ILE A 736 16.52 -0.96 -1.79
C ILE A 736 15.03 -0.75 -1.52
N ARG A 737 14.68 -0.54 -0.23
CA ARG A 737 13.31 -0.23 0.20
C ARG A 737 12.77 1.03 -0.49
N ARG A 738 13.57 2.09 -0.56
CA ARG A 738 13.22 3.39 -1.19
C ARG A 738 13.02 3.31 -2.70
N MET A 739 13.81 2.48 -3.37
CA MET A 739 13.72 2.32 -4.82
C MET A 739 12.53 1.45 -5.25
N GLY A 740 11.96 0.67 -4.32
CA GLY A 740 10.84 -0.24 -4.63
C GLY A 740 11.21 -1.22 -5.74
N ALA A 741 12.45 -1.73 -5.71
CA ALA A 741 13.03 -2.50 -6.81
C ALA A 741 12.22 -3.77 -7.11
N ALA A 742 11.51 -3.79 -8.24
CA ALA A 742 10.95 -4.96 -8.94
C ALA A 742 10.38 -6.11 -8.06
N GLY A 743 9.65 -5.79 -6.99
CA GLY A 743 9.00 -6.80 -6.12
C GLY A 743 9.86 -7.36 -5.00
N LEU A 744 11.05 -6.82 -4.75
CA LEU A 744 11.88 -7.16 -3.59
C LEU A 744 11.38 -6.41 -2.34
N SER A 745 10.85 -7.14 -1.36
CA SER A 745 10.36 -6.59 -0.08
C SER A 745 10.97 -7.37 1.08
N PHE A 746 12.14 -6.90 1.54
CA PHE A 746 12.83 -7.48 2.68
C PHE A 746 12.34 -6.89 4.00
N ASP A 747 12.22 -7.75 5.01
CA ASP A 747 11.77 -7.40 6.36
C ASP A 747 12.90 -6.90 7.27
N ASN A 748 14.10 -6.66 6.76
CA ASN A 748 15.28 -6.27 7.55
C ASN A 748 15.01 -5.10 8.52
N VAL A 749 14.42 -4.01 8.01
CA VAL A 749 14.08 -2.85 8.84
C VAL A 749 12.94 -3.18 9.80
N THR A 750 11.96 -3.97 9.37
CA THR A 750 10.84 -4.44 10.21
C THR A 750 11.34 -5.27 11.39
N PHE A 751 12.26 -6.20 11.14
CA PHE A 751 12.87 -7.05 12.15
C PHE A 751 13.69 -6.23 13.15
N PHE A 752 14.50 -5.28 12.67
CA PHE A 752 15.25 -4.38 13.54
C PHE A 752 14.32 -3.58 14.48
N LEU A 753 13.25 -2.99 13.95
CA LEU A 753 12.27 -2.25 14.75
C LEU A 753 11.47 -3.18 15.69
N ASN A 754 11.16 -4.42 15.27
CA ASN A 754 10.54 -5.42 16.14
C ASN A 754 11.39 -5.73 17.36
N LEU A 755 12.71 -5.92 17.19
CA LEU A 755 13.62 -6.18 18.30
C LEU A 755 13.66 -5.03 19.30
N MET A 756 13.73 -3.79 18.80
CA MET A 756 13.72 -2.61 19.66
C MET A 756 12.41 -2.48 20.45
N ASP A 757 11.27 -2.67 19.78
CA ASP A 757 9.95 -2.56 20.38
C ASP A 757 9.70 -3.66 21.44
N VAL A 758 10.16 -4.90 21.21
CA VAL A 758 10.12 -5.98 22.22
C VAL A 758 11.00 -5.65 23.43
N LEU A 759 12.19 -5.07 23.21
CA LEU A 759 13.10 -4.71 24.31
C LEU A 759 12.55 -3.55 25.16
N VAL A 760 11.90 -2.57 24.53
CA VAL A 760 11.21 -1.46 25.22
C VAL A 760 9.93 -1.93 25.91
N GLY A 761 9.30 -3.01 25.40
CA GLY A 761 8.04 -3.54 25.91
C GLY A 761 6.78 -2.94 25.25
N ASP A 762 6.90 -2.34 24.06
CA ASP A 762 5.77 -1.81 23.28
C ASP A 762 5.51 -2.66 22.03
N GLU A 763 4.72 -3.73 22.17
CA GLU A 763 4.40 -4.63 21.06
C GLU A 763 3.34 -4.08 20.09
N SER A 764 2.69 -2.94 20.41
CA SER A 764 1.57 -2.43 19.61
C SER A 764 1.95 -2.08 18.17
N PHE A 765 3.19 -1.64 17.97
CA PHE A 765 3.72 -1.34 16.64
C PHE A 765 4.08 -2.57 15.82
N ILE A 766 4.30 -3.73 16.47
CA ILE A 766 4.62 -4.99 15.80
C ILE A 766 3.39 -5.51 15.06
N ALA A 767 2.22 -5.49 15.72
CA ALA A 767 0.94 -5.82 15.10
C ALA A 767 0.67 -4.96 13.86
N LEU A 768 0.89 -3.64 13.96
CA LEU A 768 0.76 -2.70 12.85
C LEU A 768 1.69 -3.01 11.66
N ARG A 769 2.94 -3.41 11.95
CA ARG A 769 3.94 -3.73 10.92
C ARG A 769 3.74 -5.11 10.28
N SER A 770 3.07 -6.03 10.98
CA SER A 770 2.73 -7.35 10.47
C SER A 770 1.64 -7.33 9.39
N LYS A 771 0.81 -6.28 9.37
CA LYS A 771 -0.30 -6.14 8.43
C LYS A 771 0.20 -5.76 7.03
N ARG A 772 0.32 -6.75 6.14
CA ARG A 772 0.67 -6.54 4.73
C ARG A 772 -0.57 -6.59 3.86
N VAL A 773 -1.04 -5.43 3.44
CA VAL A 773 -2.12 -5.31 2.45
C VAL A 773 -1.57 -5.67 1.07
N ARG A 774 -2.01 -6.79 0.50
CA ARG A 774 -1.63 -7.19 -0.86
C ARG A 774 -2.66 -6.68 -1.86
N TYR A 775 -2.28 -5.64 -2.60
CA TYR A 775 -3.05 -5.25 -3.78
C TYR A 775 -2.89 -6.29 -4.88
N ARG A 776 -4.01 -6.60 -5.54
CA ARG A 776 -4.07 -7.66 -6.54
C ARG A 776 -3.87 -7.05 -7.92
N THR A 777 -2.84 -7.49 -8.64
CA THR A 777 -2.41 -6.89 -9.91
C THR A 777 -2.91 -7.67 -11.13
N LEU A 778 -2.65 -7.15 -12.34
CA LEU A 778 -3.01 -7.81 -13.59
C LEU A 778 -1.97 -8.90 -13.95
N GLU A 779 -1.91 -9.97 -13.15
CA GLU A 779 -0.92 -11.05 -13.25
C GLU A 779 -0.73 -11.61 -14.67
N THR A 780 -1.81 -11.72 -15.46
CA THR A 780 -1.74 -12.20 -16.84
C THR A 780 -1.04 -11.19 -17.76
N VAL A 781 -1.24 -9.88 -17.53
CA VAL A 781 -0.55 -8.82 -18.27
C VAL A 781 0.92 -8.85 -17.90
N GLU A 782 1.24 -8.85 -16.60
CA GLU A 782 2.62 -8.91 -16.09
C GLU A 782 3.37 -10.11 -16.67
N ARG A 783 2.76 -11.30 -16.65
CA ARG A 783 3.35 -12.53 -17.20
C ARG A 783 3.60 -12.43 -18.71
N GLN A 784 2.72 -11.78 -19.46
CA GLN A 784 2.90 -11.58 -20.90
C GLN A 784 3.94 -10.50 -21.22
N THR A 785 4.11 -9.51 -20.34
CA THR A 785 5.08 -8.42 -20.53
C THR A 785 6.48 -8.75 -20.01
N MET A 786 6.59 -9.67 -19.04
CA MET A 786 7.84 -10.03 -18.36
C MET A 786 8.96 -10.40 -19.33
N ALA A 787 8.67 -11.21 -20.36
CA ALA A 787 9.67 -11.61 -21.34
C ALA A 787 10.26 -10.42 -22.12
N TYR A 788 9.46 -9.39 -22.40
CA TYR A 788 9.92 -8.17 -23.08
C TYR A 788 10.72 -7.27 -22.14
N THR A 789 10.34 -7.21 -20.86
CA THR A 789 11.10 -6.50 -19.83
C THR A 789 12.47 -7.15 -19.60
N GLU A 790 12.53 -8.49 -19.51
CA GLU A 790 13.78 -9.25 -19.41
C GLU A 790 14.66 -9.13 -20.66
N GLN A 791 14.04 -9.09 -21.85
CA GLN A 791 14.76 -8.85 -23.09
C GLN A 791 15.37 -7.44 -23.09
N ARG A 792 14.62 -6.42 -22.66
CA ARG A 792 15.12 -5.04 -22.54
C ARG A 792 16.34 -4.94 -21.63
N VAL A 793 16.30 -5.59 -20.45
CA VAL A 793 17.43 -5.60 -19.51
C VAL A 793 18.64 -6.27 -20.15
N ARG A 794 18.46 -7.43 -20.81
CA ARG A 794 19.56 -8.10 -21.52
C ARG A 794 20.16 -7.27 -22.65
N ASP A 795 19.32 -6.55 -23.40
CA ASP A 795 19.78 -5.66 -24.46
C ASP A 795 20.55 -4.45 -23.90
N GLU A 796 20.13 -3.93 -22.74
CA GLU A 796 20.80 -2.85 -22.00
C GLU A 796 22.16 -3.31 -21.46
N ASP A 797 22.21 -4.45 -20.77
CA ASP A 797 23.45 -5.05 -20.27
C ASP A 797 24.44 -5.33 -21.42
N ALA A 798 23.95 -5.90 -22.53
CA ALA A 798 24.78 -6.16 -23.70
C ALA A 798 25.31 -4.86 -24.35
N ALA A 799 24.50 -3.80 -24.38
CA ALA A 799 24.92 -2.49 -24.88
C ALA A 799 25.97 -1.84 -23.97
N GLU A 800 25.82 -1.97 -22.65
CA GLU A 800 26.81 -1.50 -21.67
C GLU A 800 28.13 -2.27 -21.77
N GLU A 801 28.08 -3.60 -21.85
CA GLU A 801 29.27 -4.45 -22.02
C GLU A 801 30.01 -4.12 -23.32
N GLU A 802 29.30 -3.96 -24.43
CA GLU A 802 29.90 -3.58 -25.72
C GLU A 802 30.52 -2.18 -25.67
N ALA A 803 29.85 -1.21 -25.04
CA ALA A 803 30.36 0.14 -24.86
C ALA A 803 31.61 0.16 -23.98
N GLN A 804 31.60 -0.55 -22.84
CA GLN A 804 32.77 -0.68 -21.96
C GLN A 804 33.94 -1.35 -22.68
N ALA A 805 33.70 -2.45 -23.40
CA ALA A 805 34.73 -3.13 -24.17
C ALA A 805 35.32 -2.23 -25.28
N ALA A 806 34.48 -1.44 -25.95
CA ALA A 806 34.92 -0.48 -26.97
C ALA A 806 35.76 0.66 -26.36
N LEU A 807 35.34 1.21 -25.21
CA LEU A 807 36.08 2.24 -24.48
C LEU A 807 37.44 1.72 -23.98
N ASP A 808 37.48 0.51 -23.43
CA ASP A 808 38.71 -0.15 -22.99
C ASP A 808 39.66 -0.39 -24.17
N GLN A 809 39.14 -0.83 -25.31
CA GLN A 809 39.94 -1.00 -26.52
C GLN A 809 40.48 0.34 -27.03
N ALA A 810 39.67 1.40 -27.01
CA ALA A 810 40.09 2.74 -27.40
C ALA A 810 41.19 3.29 -26.46
N ARG A 811 41.03 3.09 -25.14
CA ARG A 811 42.00 3.49 -24.12
C ARG A 811 43.33 2.74 -24.27
N ARG A 812 43.30 1.43 -24.51
CA ARG A 812 44.52 0.63 -24.80
C ARG A 812 45.25 1.12 -26.06
N ARG A 813 44.53 1.48 -27.13
CA ARG A 813 45.12 2.03 -28.36
C ARG A 813 45.79 3.38 -28.11
N LEU A 814 45.15 4.26 -27.33
CA LEU A 814 45.71 5.55 -26.91
C LEU A 814 47.02 5.35 -26.14
N THR A 815 47.01 4.52 -25.09
CA THR A 815 48.21 4.25 -24.27
C THR A 815 49.35 3.68 -25.11
N ALA A 816 49.07 2.71 -25.99
CA ALA A 816 50.08 2.13 -26.87
C ALA A 816 50.74 3.15 -27.81
N ARG A 817 49.98 4.13 -28.34
CA ARG A 817 50.51 5.20 -29.21
C ARG A 817 51.40 6.18 -28.45
N VAL A 818 51.02 6.53 -27.23
CA VAL A 818 51.83 7.41 -26.36
C VAL A 818 53.13 6.71 -25.97
N ASP A 819 53.06 5.42 -25.62
CA ASP A 819 54.24 4.63 -25.25
C ASP A 819 55.20 4.42 -26.43
N GLU A 820 54.70 4.26 -27.66
CA GLU A 820 55.51 4.16 -28.88
C GLU A 820 56.43 5.39 -29.06
N VAL A 821 55.92 6.60 -28.77
CA VAL A 821 56.71 7.84 -28.86
C VAL A 821 57.63 8.03 -27.64
N ARG A 822 57.23 7.55 -26.45
CA ARG A 822 58.09 7.58 -25.25
C ARG A 822 59.32 6.68 -25.39
N GLN A 823 59.19 5.55 -26.11
CA GLN A 823 60.26 4.56 -26.29
C GLN A 823 61.22 4.88 -27.46
N ARG A 824 60.97 5.93 -28.23
CA ARG A 824 61.84 6.36 -29.34
C ARG A 824 63.20 6.88 -28.85
N THR A 825 64.26 6.19 -29.25
CA THR A 825 65.66 6.52 -28.89
C THR A 825 66.35 7.47 -29.87
N ASP A 826 65.67 7.84 -30.96
CA ASP A 826 66.16 8.69 -32.05
C ASP A 826 65.95 10.21 -31.83
N LEU A 827 65.24 10.59 -30.75
CA LEU A 827 64.86 11.98 -30.45
C LEU A 827 65.52 12.51 -29.17
N ASP A 828 65.87 13.80 -29.16
CA ASP A 828 66.35 14.49 -27.95
C ASP A 828 65.24 14.61 -26.89
N GLU A 829 65.63 14.69 -25.62
CA GLU A 829 64.73 14.66 -24.46
C GLU A 829 63.64 15.75 -24.50
N GLN A 830 63.98 16.93 -25.01
CA GLN A 830 63.08 18.08 -25.05
C GLN A 830 62.06 17.96 -26.18
N THR A 831 62.49 17.54 -27.37
CA THR A 831 61.62 17.24 -28.51
C THR A 831 60.67 16.07 -28.20
N ARG A 832 61.17 15.01 -27.54
CA ARG A 832 60.34 13.86 -27.13
C ARG A 832 59.20 14.29 -26.22
N ARG A 833 59.46 15.17 -25.24
CA ARG A 833 58.43 15.70 -24.33
C ARG A 833 57.38 16.56 -25.04
N ILE A 834 57.79 17.42 -25.97
CA ILE A 834 56.85 18.25 -26.76
C ILE A 834 55.98 17.37 -27.67
N MET A 835 56.58 16.36 -28.29
CA MET A 835 55.88 15.44 -29.20
C MET A 835 54.89 14.54 -28.45
N VAL A 836 55.27 14.03 -27.28
CA VAL A 836 54.36 13.28 -26.39
C VAL A 836 53.19 14.16 -25.95
N ARG A 837 53.44 15.41 -25.53
CA ARG A 837 52.37 16.33 -25.09
C ARG A 837 51.39 16.66 -26.21
N ASN A 838 51.88 16.95 -27.41
CA ASN A 838 51.02 17.23 -28.57
C ASN A 838 50.23 15.99 -29.00
N LEU A 839 50.86 14.80 -28.96
CA LEU A 839 50.18 13.55 -29.29
C LEU A 839 49.10 13.20 -28.26
N GLU A 840 49.40 13.39 -26.97
CA GLU A 840 48.43 13.23 -25.87
C GLU A 840 47.23 14.17 -26.08
N GLU A 841 47.42 15.46 -26.43
CA GLU A 841 46.31 16.36 -26.72
C GLU A 841 45.45 15.92 -27.93
N VAL A 842 46.09 15.50 -29.03
CA VAL A 842 45.38 15.09 -30.26
C VAL A 842 44.60 13.78 -30.05
N GLU A 843 45.25 12.78 -29.46
CA GLU A 843 44.61 11.49 -29.24
C GLU A 843 43.57 11.55 -28.11
N ASN A 844 43.73 12.42 -27.10
CA ASN A 844 42.68 12.66 -26.09
C ASN A 844 41.43 13.28 -26.72
N ARG A 845 41.56 14.27 -27.63
CA ARG A 845 40.39 14.82 -28.36
C ARG A 845 39.70 13.76 -29.22
N ARG A 846 40.49 12.88 -29.84
CA ARG A 846 39.97 11.77 -30.65
C ARG A 846 39.26 10.73 -29.77
N PHE A 847 39.83 10.41 -28.61
CA PHE A 847 39.23 9.54 -27.61
C PHE A 847 37.91 10.12 -27.09
N GLU A 848 37.86 11.42 -26.78
CA GLU A 848 36.62 12.11 -26.36
C GLU A 848 35.53 12.03 -27.43
N THR A 849 35.89 12.21 -28.71
CA THR A 849 34.95 12.05 -29.84
C THR A 849 34.46 10.60 -29.97
N LEU A 850 35.36 9.62 -29.83
CA LEU A 850 35.01 8.20 -29.87
C LEU A 850 34.12 7.81 -28.68
N GLN A 851 34.44 8.28 -27.49
CA GLN A 851 33.65 8.09 -26.29
C GLN A 851 32.23 8.63 -26.49
N THR A 852 32.11 9.84 -27.04
CA THR A 852 30.80 10.44 -27.36
C THR A 852 30.01 9.59 -28.37
N ASN A 853 30.67 9.07 -29.42
CA ASN A 853 29.99 8.22 -30.41
C ASN A 853 29.59 6.86 -29.82
N ILE A 854 30.45 6.23 -29.01
CA ILE A 854 30.16 4.95 -28.35
C ILE A 854 28.98 5.13 -27.39
N GLU A 855 28.96 6.22 -26.62
CA GLU A 855 27.88 6.52 -25.70
C GLU A 855 26.56 6.79 -26.46
N ALA A 856 26.62 7.51 -27.58
CA ALA A 856 25.45 7.74 -28.44
C ALA A 856 24.92 6.45 -29.09
N ASP A 857 25.79 5.55 -29.55
CA ASP A 857 25.41 4.25 -30.10
C ASP A 857 24.77 3.35 -29.02
N LYS A 858 25.34 3.37 -27.80
CA LYS A 858 24.76 2.69 -26.63
C LYS A 858 23.35 3.22 -26.33
N GLU A 859 23.20 4.54 -26.20
CA GLU A 859 21.90 5.17 -25.96
C GLU A 859 20.88 4.85 -27.06
N ALA A 860 21.30 4.85 -28.33
CA ALA A 860 20.44 4.52 -29.47
C ALA A 860 19.91 3.09 -29.40
N ARG A 861 20.75 2.11 -29.04
CA ARG A 861 20.33 0.70 -28.87
C ARG A 861 19.38 0.52 -27.69
N ILE A 862 19.68 1.17 -26.56
CA ILE A 862 18.81 1.16 -25.39
C ILE A 862 17.43 1.75 -25.76
N GLN A 863 17.41 2.84 -26.53
CA GLN A 863 16.19 3.48 -27.00
C GLN A 863 15.38 2.58 -27.95
N GLU A 864 16.04 1.93 -28.91
CA GLU A 864 15.39 1.00 -29.84
C GLU A 864 14.73 -0.18 -29.10
N SER A 865 15.43 -0.78 -28.13
CA SER A 865 14.89 -1.87 -27.31
C SER A 865 13.67 -1.42 -26.49
N LYS A 866 13.71 -0.20 -25.93
CA LYS A 866 12.56 0.41 -25.23
C LYS A 866 11.36 0.63 -26.15
N GLU A 867 11.57 1.16 -27.35
CA GLU A 867 10.49 1.39 -28.33
C GLU A 867 9.84 0.09 -28.77
N MET A 868 10.64 -0.96 -29.01
CA MET A 868 10.13 -2.29 -29.31
C MET A 868 9.28 -2.83 -28.14
N MET A 869 9.80 -2.79 -26.91
CA MET A 869 9.07 -3.22 -25.72
C MET A 869 7.72 -2.50 -25.60
N GLU A 870 7.69 -1.15 -25.65
CA GLU A 870 6.44 -0.40 -25.54
C GLU A 870 5.45 -0.74 -26.66
N SER A 871 5.93 -0.93 -27.89
CA SER A 871 5.07 -1.30 -29.02
C SER A 871 4.37 -2.64 -28.77
N GLN A 872 5.08 -3.62 -28.24
CA GLN A 872 4.56 -4.95 -27.93
C GLN A 872 3.58 -4.89 -26.73
N ILE A 873 3.94 -4.16 -25.67
CA ILE A 873 3.06 -3.93 -24.53
C ILE A 873 1.76 -3.28 -24.99
N ARG A 874 1.81 -2.24 -25.84
CA ARG A 874 0.62 -1.58 -26.39
C ARG A 874 -0.26 -2.53 -27.20
N LEU A 875 0.34 -3.44 -27.99
CA LEU A 875 -0.42 -4.44 -28.75
C LEU A 875 -1.13 -5.43 -27.83
N ILE A 876 -0.46 -5.93 -26.80
CA ILE A 876 -1.04 -6.82 -25.79
C ILE A 876 -2.21 -6.12 -25.09
N GLN A 877 -1.98 -4.91 -24.57
CA GLN A 877 -3.01 -4.12 -23.90
C GLN A 877 -4.20 -3.84 -24.81
N ASN A 878 -3.99 -3.44 -26.07
CA ASN A 878 -5.09 -3.18 -27.01
C ASN A 878 -5.89 -4.44 -27.34
N THR A 879 -5.22 -5.60 -27.45
CA THR A 879 -5.90 -6.89 -27.66
C THR A 879 -6.79 -7.21 -26.47
N ILE A 880 -6.26 -7.06 -25.25
CA ILE A 880 -7.01 -7.27 -24.01
C ILE A 880 -8.18 -6.29 -23.91
N LYS A 881 -7.97 -4.98 -24.16
CA LYS A 881 -9.03 -3.95 -24.18
C LYS A 881 -10.19 -4.35 -25.07
N ASN A 882 -9.88 -4.73 -26.31
CA ASN A 882 -10.89 -5.07 -27.30
C ASN A 882 -11.65 -6.35 -26.91
N LEU A 883 -10.95 -7.39 -26.44
CA LEU A 883 -11.60 -8.61 -25.97
C LEU A 883 -12.48 -8.34 -24.75
N ALA A 884 -11.96 -7.62 -23.76
CA ALA A 884 -12.64 -7.29 -22.52
C ALA A 884 -13.89 -6.41 -22.74
N ALA A 885 -13.88 -5.52 -23.72
CA ALA A 885 -15.02 -4.65 -24.03
C ALA A 885 -16.06 -5.30 -24.97
N LEU A 886 -15.60 -6.01 -26.01
CA LEU A 886 -16.48 -6.51 -27.07
C LEU A 886 -17.06 -7.90 -26.81
N LEU A 887 -16.37 -8.75 -26.05
CA LEU A 887 -16.81 -10.14 -25.81
C LEU A 887 -17.99 -10.26 -24.84
N PRO A 888 -18.04 -9.54 -23.69
CA PRO A 888 -19.15 -9.63 -22.75
C PRO A 888 -20.57 -9.40 -23.30
N PRO A 889 -20.83 -8.43 -24.22
CA PRO A 889 -22.19 -8.21 -24.73
C PRO A 889 -22.66 -9.28 -25.75
N VAL A 890 -21.75 -10.07 -26.34
CA VAL A 890 -22.07 -10.99 -27.45
C VAL A 890 -23.15 -12.03 -27.09
N PRO A 891 -23.08 -12.75 -25.95
CA PRO A 891 -24.08 -13.77 -25.62
C PRO A 891 -25.50 -13.20 -25.50
N VAL A 892 -25.63 -12.02 -24.88
CA VAL A 892 -26.92 -11.33 -24.70
C VAL A 892 -27.44 -10.81 -26.04
N PHE A 893 -26.56 -10.26 -26.88
CA PHE A 893 -26.91 -9.81 -28.22
C PHE A 893 -27.45 -10.96 -29.07
N LEU A 894 -26.75 -12.10 -29.10
CA LEU A 894 -27.17 -13.30 -29.85
C LEU A 894 -28.52 -13.83 -29.36
N LEU A 895 -28.74 -13.85 -28.03
CA LEU A 895 -30.03 -14.23 -27.44
C LEU A 895 -31.15 -13.28 -27.88
N GLY A 896 -30.89 -11.97 -27.88
CA GLY A 896 -31.84 -10.96 -28.36
C GLY A 896 -32.21 -11.12 -29.83
N VAL A 897 -31.21 -11.35 -30.69
CA VAL A 897 -31.42 -11.63 -32.12
C VAL A 897 -32.22 -12.91 -32.32
N PHE A 898 -31.89 -13.98 -31.58
CA PHE A 898 -32.62 -15.25 -31.66
C PHE A 898 -34.10 -15.10 -31.31
N ILE A 899 -34.41 -14.38 -30.22
CA ILE A 899 -35.79 -14.14 -29.78
C ILE A 899 -36.54 -13.26 -30.78
N PHE A 900 -35.89 -12.23 -31.32
CA PHE A 900 -36.47 -11.40 -32.37
C PHE A 900 -36.83 -12.22 -33.62
N LEU A 901 -35.91 -13.05 -34.10
CA LEU A 901 -36.15 -13.92 -35.26
C LEU A 901 -37.28 -14.92 -35.00
N ARG A 902 -37.32 -15.52 -33.81
CA ARG A 902 -38.39 -16.45 -33.42
C ARG A 902 -39.75 -15.78 -33.36
N ARG A 903 -39.82 -14.56 -32.83
CA ARG A 903 -41.04 -13.75 -32.78
C ARG A 903 -41.51 -13.38 -34.19
N ARG A 904 -40.61 -12.89 -35.04
CA ARG A 904 -40.93 -12.53 -36.43
C ARG A 904 -41.44 -13.73 -37.24
N ARG A 905 -40.89 -14.92 -37.02
CA ARG A 905 -41.42 -16.17 -37.62
C ARG A 905 -42.85 -16.47 -37.16
N ARG A 906 -43.12 -16.41 -35.86
CA ARG A 906 -44.48 -16.63 -35.31
C ARG A 906 -45.49 -15.62 -35.83
N GLU A 907 -45.11 -14.34 -35.92
CA GLU A 907 -45.98 -13.29 -36.48
C GLU A 907 -46.28 -13.54 -37.96
N ASN A 908 -45.28 -13.97 -38.75
CA ASN A 908 -45.49 -14.35 -40.15
C ASN A 908 -46.38 -15.59 -40.31
N GLU A 909 -46.20 -16.63 -39.49
CA GLU A 909 -47.03 -17.83 -39.47
C GLU A 909 -48.48 -17.52 -39.06
N ALA A 910 -48.66 -16.69 -38.02
CA ALA A 910 -49.98 -16.23 -37.60
C ALA A 910 -50.66 -15.35 -38.66
N ALA A 911 -49.92 -14.47 -39.33
CA ALA A 911 -50.44 -13.67 -40.44
C ALA A 911 -50.82 -14.53 -41.64
N ALA A 912 -50.05 -15.60 -41.93
CA ALA A 912 -50.38 -16.57 -42.97
C ALA A 912 -51.63 -17.39 -42.60
N ALA A 913 -51.78 -17.81 -41.34
CA ALA A 913 -52.97 -18.49 -40.84
C ALA A 913 -54.22 -17.58 -40.87
N ALA A 914 -54.09 -16.31 -40.48
CA ALA A 914 -55.18 -15.34 -40.54
C ALA A 914 -55.63 -15.04 -41.99
N ARG A 915 -54.69 -15.03 -42.95
CA ARG A 915 -55.04 -14.92 -44.38
C ARG A 915 -55.79 -16.16 -44.89
N ARG A 916 -55.41 -17.37 -44.46
CA ARG A 916 -56.11 -18.62 -44.80
C ARG A 916 -57.52 -18.72 -44.21
N LEU A 917 -57.81 -18.03 -43.11
CA LEU A 917 -59.15 -17.96 -42.51
C LEU A 917 -60.05 -16.89 -43.16
N ARG A 918 -59.49 -15.99 -43.98
CA ARG A 918 -60.21 -14.96 -44.72
C ARG A 918 -60.47 -15.32 -46.19
N SER A 919 -59.71 -16.28 -46.74
CA SER A 919 -59.97 -16.93 -48.03
C SER A 919 -60.91 -18.10 -47.86
#